data_AF-A0A7W1ZRM4-F1
#
_entry.id   AF-A0A7W1ZRM4-F1
#
_cell.length_a   1.000
_cell.length_b   1.000
_cell.length_c   1.000
_cell.angle_alpha   90.00
_cell.angle_beta   90.00
_cell.angle_gamma   90.00
#
_symmetry.space_group_name_H-M   'P 1'
#
loop_
_entity.id
_entity.type
_entity.pdbx_description
1 polymer ?
#
loop_
_entity_poly.entity_id
_entity_poly.type
_entity_poly.pdbx_seq_one_letter_code
_entity_poly.pdbx_strand_id
1 'polypeptide(L)'
;MQSETNNRFGNEQQALKALLARHAFHHLNEIDARTGTILIKTGVISGDYAGLENEYGFAVLSSSDHPDRIQTGFGPIIAHYAKGDKEKALVIEVAPLLLNSDRKWRIAAYNHFVSIVGGLRHPQPERLQSLLRQTKELLFSEAIESWGGTAITLFDAIVDDFFLNLAAFKQCLRLNYNPGLNVYFSKLIKPPLSSVEFIELSVPLLSKQHAEIDALIRKIATEADCFSSACEMYYREVGDVPLAPSFGMSRVLDEWLVLKREYTDIWQETWQWANATMSPVARYHACQLFGQHPNFVPEEKHQDLWSEICEIITPIKKSTAEIETKWTQEWMLRCELAQHYLKYFECQRPGRNSEPVVRLAWWLSEQVASAFVGNTDLIKELRATGIRKAMAEANFAWQSANPVMEPCSIRYATLFLTQPWSLALELHIGKKLSALRFAEIDPQKRAHFEQAVGESLSFWFPPAPLADSVTYPFDVSPIEAANNVFCLMENQDQQVSFFDLLSMREGVEENKGLLEALSKITELDQGTQALAILALRCRAHLNGISPDEVWKIVGGDTWQSVLMTLDSNLLQTLFDSLNALQAHGGDVLRCNLPHLFAKAAEAASKDRKRQQILFLFTVLSSISGDTVSAIERVLKGRYRQEFTDDVALWRTQFTKIMQLSPPWIAARIRPILLSLSIV
;
A
#
# COMPACT_ATOMS: atom_id res chain seq x y z
N MET A 1 -7.44 57.04 33.60
CA MET A 1 -7.62 57.20 32.13
C MET A 1 -6.91 56.14 31.29
N GLN A 2 -5.58 56.11 31.09
CA GLN A 2 -4.93 55.08 30.23
C GLN A 2 -5.07 53.64 30.77
N SER A 3 -5.03 53.43 32.09
CA SER A 3 -5.28 52.09 32.68
C SER A 3 -6.74 51.63 32.55
N GLU A 4 -7.69 52.56 32.58
CA GLU A 4 -9.12 52.27 32.41
C GLU A 4 -9.48 51.96 30.95
N THR A 5 -8.82 52.61 29.99
CA THR A 5 -9.01 52.30 28.56
C THR A 5 -8.45 50.93 28.21
N ASN A 6 -7.25 50.58 28.70
CA ASN A 6 -6.68 49.25 28.50
C ASN A 6 -7.53 48.13 29.14
N ASN A 7 -8.11 48.37 30.31
CA ASN A 7 -9.03 47.41 30.94
C ASN A 7 -10.33 47.23 30.14
N ARG A 8 -10.87 48.29 29.54
CA ARG A 8 -12.12 48.24 28.78
C ARG A 8 -11.97 47.45 27.47
N PHE A 9 -10.87 47.69 26.74
CA PHE A 9 -10.55 46.94 25.52
C PHE A 9 -10.28 45.46 25.79
N GLY A 10 -9.63 45.12 26.90
CA GLY A 10 -9.42 43.72 27.30
C GLY A 10 -10.73 42.97 27.56
N ASN A 11 -11.66 43.61 28.27
CA ASN A 11 -12.98 43.02 28.58
C ASN A 11 -13.84 42.81 27.32
N GLU A 12 -13.84 43.77 26.39
CA GLU A 12 -14.59 43.65 25.12
C GLU A 12 -14.02 42.56 24.21
N GLN A 13 -12.68 42.44 24.13
CA GLN A 13 -12.02 41.38 23.36
C GLN A 13 -12.31 39.99 23.96
N GLN A 14 -12.32 39.88 25.28
CA GLN A 14 -12.63 38.63 25.98
C GLN A 14 -14.11 38.24 25.82
N ALA A 15 -15.03 39.21 25.88
CA ALA A 15 -16.44 38.99 25.60
C ALA A 15 -16.67 38.52 24.15
N LEU A 16 -16.02 39.14 23.16
CA LEU A 16 -16.11 38.73 21.76
C LEU A 16 -15.57 37.32 21.53
N LYS A 17 -14.42 36.97 22.11
CA LYS A 17 -13.85 35.62 22.07
C LYS A 17 -14.80 34.58 22.63
N ALA A 18 -15.39 34.84 23.80
CA ALA A 18 -16.36 33.95 24.43
C ALA A 18 -17.62 33.76 23.58
N LEU A 19 -18.10 34.84 22.95
CA LEU A 19 -19.28 34.82 22.09
C LEU A 19 -19.03 34.04 20.78
N LEU A 20 -17.87 34.24 20.15
CA LEU A 20 -17.43 33.46 18.99
C LEU A 20 -17.29 31.98 19.32
N ALA A 21 -16.72 31.63 20.46
CA ALA A 21 -16.58 30.24 20.87
C ALA A 21 -17.93 29.61 21.18
N ARG A 22 -18.82 30.31 21.89
CA ARG A 22 -20.17 29.82 22.14
C ARG A 22 -20.90 29.54 20.84
N HIS A 23 -20.81 30.41 19.83
CA HIS A 23 -21.38 30.15 18.51
C HIS A 23 -20.65 29.04 17.73
N ALA A 24 -19.32 28.96 17.79
CA ALA A 24 -18.54 27.94 17.11
C ALA A 24 -18.80 26.54 17.66
N PHE A 25 -19.09 26.41 18.97
CA PHE A 25 -19.21 25.12 19.65
C PHE A 25 -20.61 24.80 20.16
N HIS A 26 -21.63 25.65 19.95
CA HIS A 26 -23.00 25.41 20.44
C HIS A 26 -23.64 24.09 19.97
N HIS A 27 -23.13 23.53 18.87
CA HIS A 27 -23.63 22.30 18.26
C HIS A 27 -22.85 21.05 18.72
N LEU A 28 -21.78 21.22 19.50
CA LEU A 28 -21.02 20.11 20.06
C LEU A 28 -21.57 19.78 21.45
N ASN A 29 -21.96 18.51 21.64
CA ASN A 29 -22.41 18.04 22.95
C ASN A 29 -21.24 17.96 23.95
N GLU A 30 -20.03 17.75 23.46
CA GLU A 30 -18.79 17.66 24.24
C GLU A 30 -17.64 18.30 23.45
N ILE A 31 -16.73 18.99 24.15
CA ILE A 31 -15.49 19.53 23.59
C ILE A 31 -14.39 18.52 23.89
N ASP A 32 -13.65 18.06 22.89
CA ASP A 32 -12.53 17.13 23.12
C ASP A 32 -11.37 17.80 23.90
N ALA A 33 -10.54 17.01 24.58
CA ALA A 33 -9.48 17.52 25.46
C ALA A 33 -8.48 18.44 24.74
N ARG A 34 -8.17 18.17 23.45
CA ARG A 34 -7.24 18.98 22.66
C ARG A 34 -7.83 20.34 22.36
N THR A 35 -9.07 20.37 21.87
CA THR A 35 -9.81 21.61 21.63
C THR A 35 -9.99 22.40 22.93
N GLY A 36 -10.36 21.74 24.02
CA GLY A 36 -10.49 22.35 25.35
C GLY A 36 -9.20 23.03 25.79
N THR A 37 -8.06 22.35 25.68
CA THR A 37 -6.74 22.91 26.03
C THR A 37 -6.40 24.15 25.20
N ILE A 38 -6.71 24.15 23.90
CA ILE A 38 -6.52 25.32 23.02
C ILE A 38 -7.38 26.50 23.51
N LEU A 39 -8.63 26.24 23.87
CA LEU A 39 -9.55 27.29 24.34
C LEU A 39 -9.14 27.87 25.69
N ILE A 40 -8.66 27.04 26.64
CA ILE A 40 -8.15 27.52 27.92
C ILE A 40 -6.87 28.35 27.69
N LYS A 41 -5.91 27.83 26.91
CA LYS A 41 -4.66 28.53 26.58
C LYS A 41 -4.89 29.90 25.92
N THR A 42 -5.93 30.02 25.09
CA THR A 42 -6.26 31.27 24.39
C THR A 42 -7.09 32.25 25.23
N GLY A 43 -7.44 31.86 26.47
CA GLY A 43 -8.29 32.61 27.39
C GLY A 43 -9.74 32.71 26.95
N VAL A 44 -10.17 31.83 26.03
CA VAL A 44 -11.52 31.81 25.47
C VAL A 44 -12.50 31.19 26.46
N ILE A 45 -12.07 30.16 27.19
CA ILE A 45 -12.79 29.58 28.33
C ILE A 45 -11.88 29.62 29.57
N SER A 46 -12.49 29.76 30.75
CA SER A 46 -11.82 29.70 32.05
C SER A 46 -12.26 28.46 32.80
N GLY A 47 -11.33 27.73 33.41
CA GLY A 47 -11.61 26.57 34.25
C GLY A 47 -10.82 25.33 33.83
N ASP A 48 -10.81 24.35 34.73
CA ASP A 48 -10.24 23.03 34.47
C ASP A 48 -11.22 22.19 33.65
N TYR A 49 -10.67 21.44 32.70
CA TYR A 49 -11.44 20.43 32.00
C TYR A 49 -11.58 19.21 32.92
N ALA A 50 -12.71 19.11 33.63
CA ALA A 50 -13.02 17.97 34.49
C ALA A 50 -13.30 16.72 33.62
N GLY A 51 -12.27 15.94 33.32
CA GLY A 51 -12.38 14.73 32.50
C GLY A 51 -11.90 13.48 33.23
N LEU A 52 -12.82 12.56 33.56
CA LEU A 52 -12.57 11.17 33.97
C LEU A 52 -11.52 10.97 35.09
N GLU A 53 -11.45 11.89 36.04
CA GLU A 53 -10.50 11.84 37.15
C GLU A 53 -11.01 10.92 38.27
N ASN A 54 -10.73 9.62 38.16
CA ASN A 54 -10.82 8.73 39.30
C ASN A 54 -9.39 8.45 39.81
N GLU A 55 -9.13 8.76 41.09
CA GLU A 55 -7.87 8.44 41.79
C GLU A 55 -7.44 6.98 41.59
N TYR A 56 -8.42 6.06 41.44
CA TYR A 56 -8.13 4.67 41.13
C TYR A 56 -7.51 4.47 39.74
N GLY A 57 -8.00 5.17 38.71
CA GLY A 57 -7.41 5.13 37.36
C GLY A 57 -5.98 5.70 37.35
N PHE A 58 -5.73 6.73 38.17
CA PHE A 58 -4.38 7.27 38.36
C PHE A 58 -3.42 6.25 38.97
N ALA A 59 -3.87 5.51 40.00
CA ALA A 59 -3.08 4.47 40.64
C ALA A 59 -2.71 3.34 39.65
N VAL A 60 -3.66 2.93 38.80
CA VAL A 60 -3.43 1.94 37.72
C VAL A 60 -2.43 2.45 36.68
N LEU A 61 -2.56 3.71 36.24
CA LEU A 61 -1.64 4.31 35.28
C LEU A 61 -0.22 4.42 35.84
N SER A 62 -0.10 4.82 37.11
CA SER A 62 1.18 5.12 37.76
C SER A 62 1.99 3.87 38.15
N SER A 63 1.36 2.69 38.20
CA SER A 63 2.00 1.42 38.58
C SER A 63 1.85 0.38 37.46
N SER A 64 2.96 -0.01 36.85
CA SER A 64 2.98 -1.05 35.79
C SER A 64 2.63 -2.44 36.31
N ASP A 65 2.80 -2.66 37.60
CA ASP A 65 2.57 -3.89 38.36
C ASP A 65 1.24 -3.87 39.14
N HIS A 66 0.36 -2.89 38.89
CA HIS A 66 -0.92 -2.78 39.59
C HIS A 66 -1.75 -4.07 39.42
N PRO A 67 -2.29 -4.66 40.51
CA PRO A 67 -2.91 -6.00 40.47
C PRO A 67 -4.13 -6.10 39.56
N ASP A 68 -4.85 -5.00 39.37
CA ASP A 68 -6.03 -4.94 38.49
C ASP A 68 -5.71 -4.59 37.04
N ARG A 69 -4.43 -4.38 36.68
CA ARG A 69 -4.01 -4.08 35.31
C ARG A 69 -4.04 -5.35 34.46
N ILE A 70 -4.70 -5.28 33.32
CA ILE A 70 -4.77 -6.37 32.34
C ILE A 70 -3.53 -6.30 31.46
N GLN A 71 -2.82 -7.41 31.31
CA GLN A 71 -1.60 -7.49 30.51
C GLN A 71 -1.93 -7.53 29.01
N THR A 72 -1.73 -6.40 28.32
CA THR A 72 -2.06 -6.25 26.90
C THR A 72 -0.83 -6.03 26.01
N GLY A 73 0.36 -5.93 26.61
CA GLY A 73 1.60 -5.52 25.95
C GLY A 73 1.82 -4.00 25.95
N PHE A 74 2.92 -3.56 25.34
CA PHE A 74 3.25 -2.13 25.21
C PHE A 74 2.31 -1.45 24.21
N GLY A 75 1.80 -0.27 24.57
CA GLY A 75 0.98 0.57 23.70
C GLY A 75 0.27 1.69 24.45
N PRO A 76 -0.37 2.63 23.73
CA PRO A 76 -0.91 3.87 24.29
C PRO A 76 -2.19 3.68 25.11
N ILE A 77 -2.67 2.44 25.24
CA ILE A 77 -3.85 2.08 26.00
C ILE A 77 -3.46 1.27 27.23
N ILE A 78 -4.14 1.51 28.35
CA ILE A 78 -4.07 0.66 29.53
C ILE A 78 -5.47 0.08 29.80
N ALA A 79 -5.57 -1.24 29.87
CA ALA A 79 -6.79 -1.91 30.30
C ALA A 79 -6.66 -2.36 31.76
N HIS A 80 -7.76 -2.25 32.50
CA HIS A 80 -7.80 -2.65 33.90
C HIS A 80 -9.20 -3.08 34.33
N TYR A 81 -9.30 -3.86 35.40
CA TYR A 81 -10.59 -4.17 36.01
C TYR A 81 -11.13 -2.97 36.80
N ALA A 82 -12.46 -2.85 36.86
CA ALA A 82 -13.09 -1.87 37.73
C ALA A 82 -12.79 -2.21 39.20
N LYS A 83 -12.72 -1.19 40.06
CA LYS A 83 -12.37 -1.36 41.48
C LYS A 83 -13.36 -2.33 42.16
N GLY A 84 -12.87 -3.52 42.51
CA GLY A 84 -13.67 -4.56 43.16
C GLY A 84 -14.54 -5.40 42.23
N ASP A 85 -14.41 -5.24 40.90
CA ASP A 85 -15.19 -5.97 39.90
C ASP A 85 -14.29 -6.43 38.73
N LYS A 86 -13.95 -7.72 38.74
CA LYS A 86 -13.12 -8.37 37.71
C LYS A 86 -13.90 -8.78 36.46
N GLU A 87 -15.21 -8.63 36.44
CA GLU A 87 -16.03 -8.91 35.26
C GLU A 87 -16.10 -7.68 34.36
N LYS A 88 -15.90 -6.49 34.93
CA LYS A 88 -15.92 -5.22 34.19
C LYS A 88 -14.51 -4.72 33.89
N ALA A 89 -14.07 -4.85 32.65
CA ALA A 89 -12.85 -4.21 32.14
C ALA A 89 -13.13 -2.76 31.69
N LEU A 90 -12.20 -1.87 32.01
CA LEU A 90 -12.17 -0.47 31.62
C LEU A 90 -10.87 -0.19 30.85
N VAL A 91 -10.92 0.84 30.01
CA VAL A 91 -9.83 1.26 29.14
C VAL A 91 -9.48 2.72 29.43
N ILE A 92 -8.20 2.98 29.66
CA ILE A 92 -7.61 4.31 29.79
C ILE A 92 -6.85 4.60 28.49
N GLU A 93 -7.32 5.59 27.74
CA GLU A 93 -6.53 6.20 26.67
C GLU A 93 -5.54 7.19 27.29
N VAL A 94 -4.24 6.92 27.16
CA VAL A 94 -3.23 7.68 27.92
C VAL A 94 -2.89 9.01 27.26
N ALA A 95 -3.04 9.14 25.94
CA ALA A 95 -2.68 10.37 25.22
C ALA A 95 -3.47 11.60 25.71
N PRO A 96 -4.82 11.56 25.86
CA PRO A 96 -5.58 12.70 26.38
C PRO A 96 -5.13 13.18 27.77
N LEU A 97 -4.50 12.32 28.58
CA LEU A 97 -4.04 12.68 29.93
C LEU A 97 -2.83 13.62 29.92
N LEU A 98 -2.13 13.76 28.80
CA LEU A 98 -1.11 14.80 28.61
C LEU A 98 -1.70 16.22 28.61
N LEU A 99 -2.98 16.33 28.29
CA LEU A 99 -3.73 17.58 28.19
C LEU A 99 -4.48 17.92 29.49
N ASN A 100 -4.40 17.06 30.50
CA ASN A 100 -5.04 17.27 31.80
C ASN A 100 -4.38 18.45 32.54
N SER A 101 -5.16 19.28 33.25
CA SER A 101 -4.66 20.46 33.96
C SER A 101 -3.95 20.13 35.28
N ASP A 102 -4.23 18.98 35.89
CA ASP A 102 -3.46 18.46 37.01
C ASP A 102 -2.14 17.83 36.52
N ARG A 103 -1.05 18.39 37.03
CA ARG A 103 0.32 18.00 36.72
C ARG A 103 0.60 16.52 36.96
N LYS A 104 -0.02 15.89 37.96
CA LYS A 104 0.25 14.47 38.28
C LYS A 104 -0.11 13.56 37.11
N TRP A 105 -1.23 13.83 36.45
CA TRP A 105 -1.68 13.07 35.28
C TRP A 105 -0.74 13.24 34.09
N ARG A 106 -0.30 14.48 33.82
CA ARG A 106 0.68 14.76 32.76
C ARG A 106 1.98 14.01 32.97
N ILE A 107 2.50 13.99 34.22
CA ILE A 107 3.73 13.27 34.58
C ILE A 107 3.54 11.76 34.37
N ALA A 108 2.43 11.19 34.86
CA ALA A 108 2.16 9.76 34.75
C ALA A 108 2.01 9.33 33.28
N ALA A 109 1.28 10.10 32.48
CA ALA A 109 1.13 9.86 31.04
C ALA A 109 2.46 9.97 30.30
N TYR A 110 3.25 11.02 30.57
CA TYR A 110 4.59 11.18 30.00
C TYR A 110 5.49 9.98 30.31
N ASN A 111 5.53 9.54 31.57
CA ASN A 111 6.35 8.40 32.00
C ASN A 111 5.91 7.09 31.32
N HIS A 112 4.60 6.89 31.12
CA HIS A 112 4.07 5.76 30.35
C HIS A 112 4.58 5.77 28.91
N PHE A 113 4.54 6.92 28.22
CA PHE A 113 5.05 7.03 26.85
C PHE A 113 6.57 6.88 26.75
N VAL A 114 7.34 7.39 27.72
CA VAL A 114 8.79 7.14 27.80
C VAL A 114 9.07 5.63 27.92
N SER A 115 8.30 4.92 28.75
CA SER A 115 8.41 3.47 28.91
C SER A 115 8.08 2.71 27.62
N ILE A 116 6.97 3.06 26.94
CA ILE A 116 6.62 2.45 25.65
C ILE A 116 7.71 2.66 24.62
N VAL A 117 8.14 3.91 24.41
CA VAL A 117 9.14 4.26 23.40
C VAL A 117 10.49 3.57 23.68
N GLY A 118 10.86 3.42 24.96
CA GLY A 118 12.03 2.63 25.35
C GLY A 118 11.87 1.11 25.16
N GLY A 119 10.64 0.60 25.17
CA GLY A 119 10.32 -0.83 25.02
C GLY A 119 10.01 -1.29 23.59
N LEU A 120 9.69 -0.37 22.67
CA LEU A 120 9.46 -0.71 21.26
C LEU A 120 10.76 -1.18 20.61
N ARG A 121 10.76 -2.43 20.15
CA ARG A 121 11.84 -2.99 19.33
C ARG A 121 11.63 -2.54 17.88
N HIS A 122 12.73 -2.20 17.21
CA HIS A 122 12.89 -1.58 15.89
C HIS A 122 11.70 -1.67 14.90
N PRO A 123 11.43 -0.60 14.13
CA PRO A 123 12.09 0.73 14.17
C PRO A 123 11.74 1.51 15.45
N GLN A 124 12.72 2.21 16.02
CA GLN A 124 12.44 3.09 17.17
C GLN A 124 11.81 4.40 16.67
N PRO A 125 10.80 4.94 17.36
CA PRO A 125 10.21 6.22 16.97
C PRO A 125 11.12 7.37 17.44
N GLU A 126 12.28 7.54 16.79
CA GLU A 126 13.33 8.48 17.20
C GLU A 126 12.82 9.93 17.29
N ARG A 127 11.97 10.34 16.36
CA ARG A 127 11.31 11.65 16.38
C ARG A 127 10.51 11.84 17.66
N LEU A 128 9.69 10.86 18.01
CA LEU A 128 8.88 10.91 19.24
C LEU A 128 9.77 10.84 20.48
N GLN A 129 10.83 10.03 20.45
CA GLN A 129 11.80 9.95 21.55
C GLN A 129 12.50 11.29 21.79
N SER A 130 12.95 11.94 20.72
CA SER A 130 13.55 13.28 20.77
C SER A 130 12.54 14.30 21.30
N LEU A 131 11.30 14.26 20.81
CA LEU A 131 10.25 15.16 21.26
C LEU A 131 9.95 14.98 22.75
N LEU A 132 9.83 13.74 23.26
CA LEU A 132 9.65 13.45 24.68
C LEU A 132 10.78 14.07 25.51
N ARG A 133 12.05 13.85 25.13
CA ARG A 133 13.21 14.41 25.84
C ARG A 133 13.20 15.93 25.89
N GLN A 134 12.85 16.61 24.80
CA GLN A 134 12.86 18.07 24.69
C GLN A 134 11.69 18.74 25.42
N THR A 135 10.58 18.02 25.62
CA THR A 135 9.32 18.60 26.11
C THR A 135 9.09 18.42 27.61
N LYS A 136 9.88 17.59 28.28
CA LYS A 136 9.68 17.19 29.69
C LYS A 136 9.50 18.36 30.65
N GLU A 137 10.44 19.31 30.68
CA GLU A 137 10.42 20.41 31.66
C GLU A 137 9.24 21.35 31.44
N LEU A 138 8.94 21.68 30.18
CA LEU A 138 7.83 22.55 29.82
C LEU A 138 6.47 21.89 30.13
N LEU A 139 6.34 20.59 29.85
CA LEU A 139 5.12 19.82 30.14
C LEU A 139 4.82 19.74 31.65
N PHE A 140 5.86 19.71 32.48
CA PHE A 140 5.75 19.59 33.93
C PHE A 140 5.53 20.93 34.64
N SER A 141 5.50 22.04 33.90
CA SER A 141 5.13 23.34 34.46
C SER A 141 3.68 23.35 34.95
N GLU A 142 3.40 24.17 35.97
CA GLU A 142 2.03 24.48 36.41
C GLU A 142 1.37 25.54 35.50
N ALA A 143 2.18 26.39 34.83
CA ALA A 143 1.69 27.48 34.01
C ALA A 143 1.25 26.99 32.62
N ILE A 144 -0.01 27.22 32.26
CA ILE A 144 -0.60 26.74 30.99
C ILE A 144 0.09 27.32 29.75
N GLU A 145 0.65 28.51 29.86
CA GLU A 145 1.44 29.16 28.80
C GLU A 145 2.68 28.32 28.46
N SER A 146 3.22 27.60 29.45
CA SER A 146 4.39 26.73 29.29
C SER A 146 3.99 25.32 28.85
N TRP A 147 3.05 24.68 29.57
CA TRP A 147 2.74 23.27 29.33
C TRP A 147 1.72 23.07 28.19
N GLY A 148 0.78 23.98 27.97
CA GLY A 148 -0.36 23.77 27.06
C GLY A 148 0.05 23.58 25.60
N GLY A 149 0.95 24.43 25.08
CA GLY A 149 1.46 24.28 23.71
C GLY A 149 2.29 23.00 23.52
N THR A 150 3.09 22.68 24.54
CA THR A 150 3.94 21.50 24.59
C THR A 150 3.10 20.21 24.62
N ALA A 151 2.07 20.18 25.47
CA ALA A 151 1.14 19.06 25.60
C ALA A 151 0.37 18.80 24.31
N ILE A 152 -0.14 19.84 23.63
CA ILE A 152 -0.81 19.70 22.33
C ILE A 152 0.14 19.12 21.28
N THR A 153 1.37 19.64 21.20
CA THR A 153 2.38 19.16 20.24
C THR A 153 2.71 17.69 20.47
N LEU A 154 2.89 17.30 21.73
CA LEU A 154 3.19 15.92 22.10
C LEU A 154 1.99 15.00 21.89
N PHE A 155 0.78 15.45 22.23
CA PHE A 155 -0.47 14.74 21.97
C PHE A 155 -0.64 14.46 20.48
N ASP A 156 -0.50 15.48 19.62
CA ASP A 156 -0.64 15.33 18.17
C ASP A 156 0.40 14.34 17.62
N ALA A 157 1.66 14.47 18.06
CA ALA A 157 2.71 13.53 17.67
C ALA A 157 2.38 12.09 18.06
N ILE A 158 1.86 11.86 19.27
CA ILE A 158 1.49 10.53 19.77
C ILE A 158 0.27 9.95 19.06
N VAL A 159 -0.76 10.77 18.85
CA VAL A 159 -2.04 10.36 18.24
C VAL A 159 -1.87 10.01 16.77
N ASP A 160 -0.94 10.69 16.09
CA ASP A 160 -0.62 10.45 14.69
C ASP A 160 0.44 9.35 14.52
N ASP A 161 1.34 9.11 15.48
CA ASP A 161 2.44 8.15 15.37
C ASP A 161 1.98 6.76 14.91
N PHE A 162 2.57 6.26 13.82
CA PHE A 162 2.18 5.00 13.21
C PHE A 162 2.43 3.80 14.15
N PHE A 163 3.57 3.78 14.85
CA PHE A 163 3.94 2.66 15.73
C PHE A 163 3.04 2.59 16.96
N LEU A 164 2.69 3.73 17.55
CA LEU A 164 1.74 3.77 18.66
C LEU A 164 0.33 3.36 18.22
N ASN A 165 -0.12 3.79 17.04
CA ASN A 165 -1.40 3.35 16.50
C ASN A 165 -1.42 1.83 16.21
N LEU A 166 -0.32 1.26 15.72
CA LEU A 166 -0.19 -0.19 15.52
C LEU A 166 -0.17 -0.95 16.85
N ALA A 167 0.54 -0.43 17.85
CA ALA A 167 0.56 -1.00 19.19
C ALA A 167 -0.83 -0.97 19.84
N ALA A 168 -1.54 0.16 19.73
CA ALA A 168 -2.92 0.31 20.20
C ALA A 168 -3.84 -0.71 19.54
N PHE A 169 -3.74 -0.85 18.22
CA PHE A 169 -4.52 -1.82 17.47
C PHE A 169 -4.27 -3.26 17.95
N LYS A 170 -3.00 -3.65 18.15
CA LYS A 170 -2.63 -4.96 18.72
C LYS A 170 -3.18 -5.16 20.14
N GLN A 171 -3.17 -4.12 20.98
CA GLN A 171 -3.79 -4.16 22.32
C GLN A 171 -5.30 -4.37 22.22
N CYS A 172 -5.98 -3.63 21.34
CA CYS A 172 -7.42 -3.75 21.11
C CYS A 172 -7.81 -5.15 20.61
N LEU A 173 -7.00 -5.78 19.75
CA LEU A 173 -7.23 -7.14 19.28
C LEU A 173 -7.16 -8.14 20.43
N ARG A 174 -6.13 -8.05 21.27
CA ARG A 174 -5.97 -8.93 22.45
C ARG A 174 -7.11 -8.78 23.46
N LEU A 175 -7.66 -7.58 23.56
CA LEU A 175 -8.77 -7.24 24.46
C LEU A 175 -10.16 -7.52 23.86
N ASN A 176 -10.27 -7.82 22.56
CA ASN A 176 -11.53 -7.79 21.82
C ASN A 176 -12.30 -6.45 21.98
N TYR A 177 -11.57 -5.33 22.01
CA TYR A 177 -12.14 -3.99 22.23
C TYR A 177 -12.53 -3.32 20.91
N ASN A 178 -13.73 -3.64 20.40
CA ASN A 178 -14.23 -3.19 19.09
C ASN A 178 -14.22 -1.66 18.85
N PRO A 179 -14.61 -0.79 19.80
CA PRO A 179 -14.53 0.66 19.59
C PRO A 179 -13.10 1.12 19.28
N GLY A 180 -12.11 0.61 20.02
CA GLY A 180 -10.70 0.91 19.77
C GLY A 180 -10.22 0.34 18.43
N LEU A 181 -10.62 -0.87 18.05
CA LEU A 181 -10.28 -1.46 16.75
C LEU A 181 -10.68 -0.52 15.60
N ASN A 182 -11.91 0.00 15.61
CA ASN A 182 -12.39 0.92 14.58
C ASN A 182 -11.57 2.22 14.52
N VAL A 183 -11.24 2.78 15.68
CA VAL A 183 -10.45 4.02 15.78
C VAL A 183 -9.03 3.81 15.24
N TYR A 184 -8.29 2.85 15.79
CA TYR A 184 -6.88 2.68 15.46
C TYR A 184 -6.67 2.05 14.08
N PHE A 185 -7.55 1.16 13.63
CA PHE A 185 -7.46 0.61 12.28
C PHE A 185 -7.65 1.70 11.21
N SER A 186 -8.58 2.64 11.42
CA SER A 186 -8.78 3.74 10.46
C SER A 186 -7.51 4.58 10.26
N LYS A 187 -6.75 4.80 11.33
CA LYS A 187 -5.46 5.50 11.32
C LYS A 187 -4.34 4.68 10.69
N LEU A 188 -4.37 3.36 10.82
CA LEU A 188 -3.42 2.49 10.13
C LEU A 188 -3.67 2.47 8.63
N ILE A 189 -4.94 2.44 8.20
CA ILE A 189 -5.31 2.39 6.78
C ILE A 189 -5.08 3.73 6.07
N LYS A 190 -5.33 4.86 6.72
CA LYS A 190 -5.08 6.19 6.13
C LYS A 190 -4.12 6.98 7.04
N PRO A 191 -2.86 6.52 7.17
CA PRO A 191 -1.93 7.16 8.07
C PRO A 191 -1.59 8.55 7.50
N PRO A 192 -1.59 9.61 8.32
CA PRO A 192 -1.17 10.92 7.85
C PRO A 192 0.30 10.84 7.37
N LEU A 193 0.66 11.60 6.34
CA LEU A 193 2.04 11.59 5.83
C LEU A 193 3.08 11.87 6.92
N SER A 194 2.75 12.76 7.86
CA SER A 194 3.58 13.11 9.01
C SER A 194 3.90 11.92 9.91
N SER A 195 3.07 10.87 9.91
CA SER A 195 3.28 9.68 10.74
C SER A 195 4.15 8.61 10.12
N VAL A 196 4.41 8.70 8.81
CA VAL A 196 5.20 7.70 8.07
C VAL A 196 6.43 8.29 7.41
N GLU A 197 6.52 9.62 7.24
CA GLU A 197 7.64 10.27 6.57
C GLU A 197 8.99 10.13 7.29
N PHE A 198 8.97 9.81 8.59
CA PHE A 198 10.16 9.60 9.40
C PHE A 198 10.57 8.12 9.48
N ILE A 199 9.82 7.22 8.83
CA ILE A 199 10.18 5.81 8.77
C ILE A 199 11.34 5.68 7.79
N GLU A 200 12.54 5.52 8.35
CA GLU A 200 13.75 5.29 7.59
C GLU A 200 13.91 3.79 7.31
N LEU A 201 13.81 3.43 6.03
CA LEU A 201 14.10 2.08 5.57
C LEU A 201 15.57 2.00 5.17
N SER A 202 16.23 0.88 5.45
CA SER A 202 17.70 0.77 5.42
C SER A 202 18.33 1.13 4.06
N VAL A 203 17.71 0.73 2.94
CA VAL A 203 18.12 1.10 1.57
C VAL A 203 16.95 1.60 0.72
N PRO A 204 16.56 2.89 0.79
CA PRO A 204 15.29 3.37 0.25
C PRO A 204 15.15 3.23 -1.28
N LEU A 205 16.25 3.28 -2.04
CA LEU A 205 16.29 3.18 -3.51
C LEU A 205 17.06 1.93 -3.93
N LEU A 206 16.44 0.77 -3.76
CA LEU A 206 17.06 -0.54 -4.00
C LEU A 206 17.69 -0.64 -5.40
N SER A 207 17.01 -0.14 -6.44
CA SER A 207 17.47 -0.20 -7.82
C SER A 207 18.70 0.65 -8.15
N LYS A 208 19.01 1.62 -7.30
CA LYS A 208 20.13 2.56 -7.50
C LYS A 208 21.23 2.41 -6.44
N GLN A 209 20.99 1.64 -5.38
CA GLN A 209 21.87 1.55 -4.20
C GLN A 209 22.41 0.12 -3.98
N HIS A 210 22.72 -0.62 -5.04
CA HIS A 210 23.20 -2.01 -4.95
C HIS A 210 24.42 -2.18 -4.02
N ALA A 211 25.36 -1.23 -4.03
CA ALA A 211 26.52 -1.27 -3.14
C ALA A 211 26.14 -1.18 -1.64
N GLU A 212 25.08 -0.45 -1.31
CA GLU A 212 24.57 -0.35 0.06
C GLU A 212 23.88 -1.65 0.48
N ILE A 213 23.15 -2.30 -0.44
CA ILE A 213 22.57 -3.63 -0.21
C ILE A 213 23.67 -4.66 0.03
N ASP A 214 24.73 -4.67 -0.78
CA ASP A 214 25.87 -5.56 -0.60
C ASP A 214 26.57 -5.34 0.75
N ALA A 215 26.78 -4.08 1.14
CA ALA A 215 27.34 -3.74 2.45
C ALA A 215 26.45 -4.22 3.60
N LEU A 216 25.13 -4.04 3.47
CA LEU A 216 24.14 -4.53 4.44
C LEU A 216 24.17 -6.05 4.55
N ILE A 217 24.19 -6.79 3.44
CA ILE A 217 24.25 -8.26 3.44
C ILE A 217 25.52 -8.76 4.13
N ARG A 218 26.68 -8.18 3.84
CA ARG A 218 27.96 -8.52 4.50
C ARG A 218 27.90 -8.24 6.01
N LYS A 219 27.31 -7.11 6.39
CA LYS A 219 27.09 -6.75 7.79
C LYS A 219 26.23 -7.81 8.50
N ILE A 220 25.09 -8.18 7.91
CA ILE A 220 24.19 -9.21 8.43
C ILE A 220 24.94 -10.54 8.62
N ALA A 221 25.66 -11.01 7.60
CA ALA A 221 26.41 -12.26 7.66
C ALA A 221 27.51 -12.23 8.75
N THR A 222 28.11 -11.07 8.99
CA THR A 222 29.15 -10.88 10.00
C THR A 222 28.59 -10.86 11.43
N GLU A 223 27.53 -10.07 11.65
CA GLU A 223 26.94 -9.81 12.96
C GLU A 223 26.04 -10.94 13.46
N ALA A 224 25.48 -11.76 12.57
CA ALA A 224 24.61 -12.86 12.97
C ALA A 224 25.38 -14.00 13.65
N ASP A 225 24.84 -14.46 14.78
CA ASP A 225 25.39 -15.58 15.56
C ASP A 225 25.07 -16.95 14.94
N CYS A 226 23.89 -17.08 14.34
CA CYS A 226 23.41 -18.27 13.64
C CYS A 226 22.68 -17.87 12.34
N PHE A 227 22.39 -18.83 11.47
CA PHE A 227 21.76 -18.50 10.20
C PHE A 227 20.30 -18.05 10.40
N SER A 228 19.58 -18.61 11.36
CA SER A 228 18.25 -18.11 11.78
C SER A 228 18.26 -16.61 12.13
N SER A 229 19.28 -16.14 12.85
CA SER A 229 19.46 -14.72 13.17
C SER A 229 19.77 -13.89 11.92
N ALA A 230 20.56 -14.43 10.98
CA ALA A 230 20.85 -13.77 9.70
C ALA A 230 19.57 -13.58 8.87
N CYS A 231 18.71 -14.60 8.81
CA CYS A 231 17.41 -14.54 8.14
C CYS A 231 16.52 -13.44 8.74
N GLU A 232 16.42 -13.38 10.07
CA GLU A 232 15.63 -12.36 10.76
C GLU A 232 16.15 -10.95 10.52
N MET A 233 17.48 -10.77 10.57
CA MET A 233 18.10 -9.48 10.26
C MET A 233 17.83 -9.06 8.81
N TYR A 234 18.05 -9.93 7.82
CA TYR A 234 17.72 -9.60 6.42
C TYR A 234 16.23 -9.27 6.26
N TYR A 235 15.36 -10.09 6.85
CA TYR A 235 13.92 -9.94 6.73
C TYR A 235 13.45 -8.57 7.23
N ARG A 236 14.01 -8.11 8.36
CA ARG A 236 13.70 -6.81 8.93
C ARG A 236 14.21 -5.63 8.09
N GLU A 237 15.39 -5.77 7.48
CA GLU A 237 16.07 -4.64 6.84
C GLU A 237 15.65 -4.43 5.38
N VAL A 238 15.45 -5.52 4.62
CA VAL A 238 15.11 -5.48 3.17
C VAL A 238 14.17 -6.60 2.71
N GLY A 239 13.70 -7.47 3.61
CA GLY A 239 12.82 -8.58 3.28
C GLY A 239 11.36 -8.20 2.98
N ASP A 240 11.04 -6.91 2.99
CA ASP A 240 9.71 -6.37 2.68
C ASP A 240 9.37 -6.42 1.18
N VAL A 241 10.35 -6.68 0.30
CA VAL A 241 10.16 -6.81 -1.15
C VAL A 241 10.93 -8.02 -1.72
N PRO A 242 10.49 -8.60 -2.86
CA PRO A 242 11.19 -9.72 -3.49
C PRO A 242 12.42 -9.24 -4.27
N LEU A 243 13.62 -9.37 -3.70
CA LEU A 243 14.88 -9.01 -4.35
C LEU A 243 15.42 -10.12 -5.25
N ALA A 244 16.16 -9.74 -6.30
CA ALA A 244 16.89 -10.66 -7.16
C ALA A 244 17.89 -11.52 -6.36
N PRO A 245 18.31 -12.72 -6.83
CA PRO A 245 19.15 -13.62 -6.03
C PRO A 245 20.47 -13.02 -5.58
N SER A 246 21.04 -12.10 -6.38
CA SER A 246 22.25 -11.34 -6.06
C SER A 246 22.12 -10.46 -4.83
N PHE A 247 20.90 -10.09 -4.46
CA PHE A 247 20.55 -9.24 -3.33
C PHE A 247 19.60 -9.93 -2.35
N GLY A 248 19.26 -11.20 -2.61
CA GLY A 248 18.28 -11.99 -1.88
C GLY A 248 18.85 -12.70 -0.65
N MET A 249 18.02 -13.49 0.02
CA MET A 249 18.44 -14.29 1.17
C MET A 249 19.48 -15.37 0.79
N SER A 250 19.45 -15.87 -0.43
CA SER A 250 20.50 -16.71 -1.03
C SER A 250 21.90 -16.07 -0.92
N ARG A 251 22.01 -14.77 -1.20
CA ARG A 251 23.28 -14.05 -1.11
C ARG A 251 23.77 -13.93 0.33
N VAL A 252 22.85 -13.77 1.29
CA VAL A 252 23.18 -13.76 2.72
C VAL A 252 23.78 -15.11 3.14
N LEU A 253 23.20 -16.22 2.68
CA LEU A 253 23.75 -17.56 2.93
C LEU A 253 25.15 -17.70 2.36
N ASP A 254 25.38 -17.29 1.11
CA ASP A 254 26.71 -17.36 0.48
C ASP A 254 27.78 -16.62 1.31
N GLU A 255 27.50 -15.38 1.72
CA GLU A 255 28.43 -14.61 2.55
C GLU A 255 28.61 -15.22 3.94
N TRP A 256 27.54 -15.75 4.53
CA TRP A 256 27.59 -16.37 5.85
C TRP A 256 28.41 -17.66 5.85
N LEU A 257 28.27 -18.51 4.83
CA LEU A 257 29.06 -19.75 4.66
C LEU A 257 30.55 -19.46 4.49
N VAL A 258 30.91 -18.41 3.75
CA VAL A 258 32.31 -17.97 3.59
C VAL A 258 32.93 -17.58 4.94
N LEU A 259 32.16 -16.92 5.80
CA LEU A 259 32.62 -16.41 7.09
C LEU A 259 32.65 -17.47 8.19
N LYS A 260 31.58 -18.26 8.35
CA LYS A 260 31.42 -19.16 9.50
C LYS A 260 32.04 -20.54 9.32
N ARG A 261 32.19 -21.02 8.07
CA ARG A 261 32.81 -22.31 7.65
C ARG A 261 32.19 -23.60 8.21
N GLU A 262 31.70 -23.59 9.43
CA GLU A 262 30.91 -24.65 10.05
C GLU A 262 29.45 -24.19 10.12
N TYR A 263 28.54 -25.09 9.75
CA TYR A 263 27.11 -24.82 9.82
C TYR A 263 26.36 -26.05 10.30
N THR A 264 25.34 -25.80 11.09
CA THR A 264 24.31 -26.77 11.43
C THR A 264 23.19 -26.70 10.38
N ASP A 265 22.42 -27.77 10.27
CA ASP A 265 21.35 -28.01 9.29
C ASP A 265 20.62 -26.72 8.82
N ILE A 266 21.07 -26.17 7.67
CA ILE A 266 20.54 -24.91 7.10
C ILE A 266 19.05 -25.03 6.79
N TRP A 267 18.61 -26.22 6.37
CA TRP A 267 17.20 -26.51 6.13
C TRP A 267 16.40 -26.32 7.41
N GLN A 268 16.81 -26.99 8.49
CA GLN A 268 16.12 -26.91 9.77
C GLN A 268 16.13 -25.49 10.36
N GLU A 269 17.28 -24.80 10.37
CA GLU A 269 17.37 -23.43 10.90
C GLU A 269 16.47 -22.43 10.16
N THR A 270 16.46 -22.51 8.82
CA THR A 270 15.66 -21.61 7.99
C THR A 270 14.17 -21.82 8.21
N TRP A 271 13.71 -23.08 8.23
CA TRP A 271 12.29 -23.36 8.46
C TRP A 271 11.86 -23.11 9.90
N GLN A 272 12.73 -23.32 10.90
CA GLN A 272 12.45 -22.92 12.28
C GLN A 272 12.23 -21.40 12.38
N TRP A 273 13.07 -20.61 11.72
CA TRP A 273 12.88 -19.17 11.60
C TRP A 273 11.55 -18.83 10.93
N ALA A 274 11.29 -19.34 9.72
CA ALA A 274 10.07 -19.02 8.97
C ALA A 274 8.78 -19.46 9.72
N ASN A 275 8.84 -20.57 10.46
CA ASN A 275 7.78 -20.99 11.39
C ASN A 275 7.58 -19.99 12.54
N ALA A 276 8.66 -19.51 13.15
CA ALA A 276 8.60 -18.57 14.27
C ALA A 276 8.10 -17.17 13.85
N THR A 277 8.48 -16.69 12.67
CA THR A 277 8.04 -15.39 12.12
C THR A 277 6.54 -15.38 11.81
N MET A 278 5.95 -16.55 11.50
CA MET A 278 4.53 -16.70 11.17
C MET A 278 4.06 -15.75 10.05
N SER A 279 4.92 -15.50 9.06
CA SER A 279 4.62 -14.63 7.92
C SER A 279 4.78 -15.40 6.61
N PRO A 280 3.84 -15.27 5.66
CA PRO A 280 4.01 -15.86 4.34
C PRO A 280 5.18 -15.26 3.56
N VAL A 281 5.61 -14.02 3.89
CA VAL A 281 6.80 -13.41 3.30
C VAL A 281 8.07 -14.15 3.75
N ALA A 282 8.14 -14.60 5.01
CA ALA A 282 9.25 -15.42 5.50
C ALA A 282 9.31 -16.78 4.76
N ARG A 283 8.15 -17.38 4.48
CA ARG A 283 8.04 -18.61 3.66
C ARG A 283 8.55 -18.40 2.24
N TYR A 284 8.22 -17.26 1.64
CA TYR A 284 8.78 -16.88 0.34
C TYR A 284 10.31 -16.84 0.36
N HIS A 285 10.92 -16.17 1.36
CA HIS A 285 12.38 -16.08 1.44
C HIS A 285 13.03 -17.45 1.66
N ALA A 286 12.42 -18.33 2.45
CA ALA A 286 12.87 -19.71 2.60
C ALA A 286 12.81 -20.47 1.25
N CYS A 287 11.69 -20.39 0.53
CA CYS A 287 11.56 -21.02 -0.78
C CYS A 287 12.53 -20.45 -1.82
N GLN A 288 12.74 -19.13 -1.81
CA GLN A 288 13.69 -18.45 -2.68
C GLN A 288 15.12 -18.93 -2.41
N LEU A 289 15.53 -19.03 -1.14
CA LEU A 289 16.84 -19.53 -0.74
C LEU A 289 17.07 -20.97 -1.22
N PHE A 290 16.15 -21.89 -0.93
CA PHE A 290 16.30 -23.29 -1.33
C PHE A 290 16.11 -23.50 -2.84
N GLY A 291 15.35 -22.63 -3.51
CA GLY A 291 15.27 -22.60 -4.96
C GLY A 291 16.61 -22.25 -5.62
N GLN A 292 17.42 -21.39 -4.98
CA GLN A 292 18.77 -21.04 -5.47
C GLN A 292 19.85 -22.03 -5.02
N HIS A 293 19.70 -22.65 -3.85
CA HIS A 293 20.63 -23.63 -3.30
C HIS A 293 19.95 -24.99 -3.04
N PRO A 294 19.54 -25.72 -4.10
CA PRO A 294 18.84 -27.00 -3.97
C PRO A 294 19.67 -28.06 -3.24
N ASN A 295 20.99 -27.92 -3.21
CA ASN A 295 21.91 -28.82 -2.50
C ASN A 295 21.75 -28.79 -0.96
N PHE A 296 21.07 -27.79 -0.39
CA PHE A 296 20.73 -27.75 1.04
C PHE A 296 19.36 -28.34 1.35
N VAL A 297 18.64 -28.86 0.35
CA VAL A 297 17.34 -29.53 0.55
C VAL A 297 17.61 -31.02 0.78
N PRO A 298 17.26 -31.59 1.94
CA PRO A 298 17.33 -33.03 2.14
C PRO A 298 16.48 -33.78 1.10
N GLU A 299 16.91 -34.98 0.68
CA GLU A 299 16.26 -35.70 -0.42
C GLU A 299 14.77 -35.95 -0.15
N GLU A 300 14.43 -36.30 1.09
CA GLU A 300 13.07 -36.55 1.57
C GLU A 300 12.22 -35.29 1.70
N LYS A 301 12.82 -34.10 1.58
CA LYS A 301 12.18 -32.78 1.77
C LYS A 301 11.88 -32.01 0.49
N HIS A 302 12.27 -32.53 -0.67
CA HIS A 302 11.92 -31.89 -1.95
C HIS A 302 10.40 -31.71 -2.12
N GLN A 303 9.59 -32.70 -1.76
CA GLN A 303 8.13 -32.60 -1.87
C GLN A 303 7.53 -31.58 -0.90
N ASP A 304 8.13 -31.41 0.28
CA ASP A 304 7.73 -30.40 1.26
C ASP A 304 8.01 -29.00 0.71
N LEU A 305 9.22 -28.78 0.14
CA LEU A 305 9.57 -27.52 -0.53
C LEU A 305 8.60 -27.18 -1.66
N TRP A 306 8.29 -28.15 -2.53
CA TRP A 306 7.33 -27.93 -3.62
C TRP A 306 5.91 -27.65 -3.15
N SER A 307 5.50 -28.19 -2.00
CA SER A 307 4.22 -27.82 -1.39
C SER A 307 4.19 -26.34 -1.01
N GLU A 308 5.24 -25.86 -0.34
CA GLU A 308 5.37 -24.46 0.09
C GLU A 308 5.50 -23.51 -1.12
N ILE A 309 6.25 -23.89 -2.16
CA ILE A 309 6.31 -23.14 -3.43
C ILE A 309 4.91 -23.00 -4.01
N CYS A 310 4.16 -24.09 -4.16
CA CYS A 310 2.81 -24.08 -4.69
C CYS A 310 1.85 -23.24 -3.84
N GLU A 311 1.97 -23.25 -2.51
CA GLU A 311 1.18 -22.37 -1.64
C GLU A 311 1.43 -20.88 -1.94
N ILE A 312 2.67 -20.51 -2.25
CA ILE A 312 3.03 -19.11 -2.57
C ILE A 312 2.59 -18.73 -3.98
N ILE A 313 2.76 -19.62 -4.98
CA ILE A 313 2.42 -19.31 -6.37
C ILE A 313 0.94 -19.50 -6.69
N THR A 314 0.15 -20.04 -5.75
CA THR A 314 -1.29 -20.23 -5.95
C THR A 314 -1.95 -18.88 -6.23
N PRO A 315 -2.60 -18.72 -7.41
CA PRO A 315 -3.19 -17.45 -7.78
C PRO A 315 -4.23 -16.99 -6.78
N ILE A 316 -4.09 -15.75 -6.32
CA ILE A 316 -5.10 -15.08 -5.51
C ILE A 316 -6.29 -14.74 -6.41
N LYS A 317 -7.24 -15.68 -6.56
CA LYS A 317 -8.45 -15.44 -7.34
C LYS A 317 -9.47 -14.64 -6.53
N LYS A 318 -10.06 -13.62 -7.15
CA LYS A 318 -11.05 -12.74 -6.50
C LYS A 318 -12.41 -13.40 -6.28
N SER A 319 -12.73 -14.54 -6.91
CA SER A 319 -14.13 -15.00 -6.99
C SER A 319 -14.42 -16.52 -6.92
N THR A 320 -13.54 -17.41 -6.47
CA THR A 320 -13.90 -18.84 -6.38
C THR A 320 -13.43 -19.53 -5.10
N ALA A 321 -14.29 -20.41 -4.60
CA ALA A 321 -14.15 -21.19 -3.36
C ALA A 321 -13.22 -22.41 -3.47
N GLU A 322 -12.48 -22.56 -4.57
CA GLU A 322 -11.99 -23.88 -4.97
C GLU A 322 -10.57 -24.21 -4.47
N ILE A 323 -9.74 -23.22 -4.13
CA ILE A 323 -8.42 -23.49 -3.52
C ILE A 323 -8.06 -22.37 -2.53
N GLU A 324 -8.52 -22.51 -1.28
CA GLU A 324 -8.02 -21.68 -0.17
C GLU A 324 -6.83 -22.41 0.47
N THR A 325 -5.62 -21.90 0.24
CA THR A 325 -4.40 -22.41 0.92
C THR A 325 -4.34 -21.85 2.34
N LYS A 326 -3.39 -22.38 3.13
CA LYS A 326 -3.11 -21.90 4.49
C LYS A 326 -2.87 -20.40 4.58
N TRP A 327 -2.23 -19.80 3.57
CA TRP A 327 -1.79 -18.40 3.58
C TRP A 327 -2.57 -17.50 2.62
N THR A 328 -3.63 -18.00 1.97
CA THR A 328 -4.34 -17.26 0.92
C THR A 328 -4.89 -15.93 1.46
N GLN A 329 -5.48 -15.91 2.66
CA GLN A 329 -6.04 -14.68 3.22
C GLN A 329 -4.95 -13.70 3.66
N GLU A 330 -3.85 -14.20 4.20
CA GLU A 330 -2.70 -13.44 4.64
C GLU A 330 -1.96 -12.78 3.48
N TRP A 331 -1.84 -13.47 2.34
CA TRP A 331 -1.31 -12.92 1.09
C TRP A 331 -2.26 -11.88 0.49
N MET A 332 -3.56 -12.18 0.44
CA MET A 332 -4.59 -11.24 -0.02
C MET A 332 -4.55 -9.93 0.77
N LEU A 333 -4.49 -10.03 2.10
CA LEU A 333 -4.41 -8.87 2.98
C LEU A 333 -3.19 -8.01 2.64
N ARG A 334 -2.02 -8.62 2.50
CA ARG A 334 -0.77 -7.91 2.22
C ARG A 334 -0.79 -7.22 0.86
N CYS A 335 -1.26 -7.90 -0.18
CA CYS A 335 -1.31 -7.34 -1.52
C CYS A 335 -2.34 -6.19 -1.59
N GLU A 336 -3.51 -6.34 -0.98
CA GLU A 336 -4.53 -5.27 -0.93
C GLU A 336 -4.06 -4.05 -0.12
N LEU A 337 -3.41 -4.27 1.03
CA LEU A 337 -2.83 -3.18 1.83
C LEU A 337 -1.69 -2.47 1.08
N ALA A 338 -0.77 -3.21 0.47
CA ALA A 338 0.35 -2.61 -0.28
C ALA A 338 -0.18 -1.79 -1.48
N GLN A 339 -1.16 -2.32 -2.21
CA GLN A 339 -1.78 -1.60 -3.33
C GLN A 339 -2.53 -0.35 -2.85
N HIS A 340 -3.26 -0.45 -1.72
CA HIS A 340 -3.94 0.68 -1.10
C HIS A 340 -2.94 1.77 -0.67
N TYR A 341 -1.91 1.41 0.09
CA TYR A 341 -0.90 2.36 0.56
C TYR A 341 -0.16 3.03 -0.59
N LEU A 342 0.23 2.26 -1.62
CA LEU A 342 0.88 2.82 -2.81
C LEU A 342 0.01 3.90 -3.45
N LYS A 343 -1.25 3.57 -3.77
CA LYS A 343 -2.20 4.52 -4.39
C LYS A 343 -2.47 5.73 -3.49
N TYR A 344 -2.64 5.49 -2.20
CA TYR A 344 -2.85 6.54 -1.21
C TYR A 344 -1.66 7.50 -1.14
N PHE A 345 -0.43 7.00 -0.99
CA PHE A 345 0.75 7.87 -0.86
C PHE A 345 1.14 8.59 -2.15
N GLU A 346 0.96 7.96 -3.32
CA GLU A 346 1.15 8.65 -4.60
C GLU A 346 0.15 9.80 -4.78
N CYS A 347 -1.07 9.67 -4.27
CA CYS A 347 -2.03 10.78 -4.21
C CYS A 347 -1.59 11.89 -3.26
N GLN A 348 -0.82 11.59 -2.22
CA GLN A 348 -0.39 12.58 -1.23
C GLN A 348 0.90 13.32 -1.65
N ARG A 349 1.78 12.68 -2.43
CA ARG A 349 3.07 13.23 -2.86
C ARG A 349 3.36 12.89 -4.35
N PRO A 350 2.70 13.53 -5.32
CA PRO A 350 2.96 13.28 -6.73
C PRO A 350 4.38 13.74 -7.13
N GLY A 351 4.92 13.18 -8.23
CA GLY A 351 6.18 13.62 -8.82
C GLY A 351 7.46 13.10 -8.13
N ARG A 352 7.35 12.12 -7.23
CA ARG A 352 8.50 11.49 -6.57
C ARG A 352 8.96 10.24 -7.30
N ASN A 353 10.15 9.76 -6.95
CA ASN A 353 10.54 8.39 -7.24
C ASN A 353 9.52 7.43 -6.59
N SER A 354 9.01 6.50 -7.37
CA SER A 354 7.97 5.56 -6.91
C SER A 354 8.52 4.41 -6.06
N GLU A 355 9.81 4.08 -6.19
CA GLU A 355 10.45 2.96 -5.50
C GLU A 355 10.43 3.11 -3.97
N PRO A 356 10.80 4.25 -3.36
CA PRO A 356 10.67 4.43 -1.92
C PRO A 356 9.22 4.38 -1.45
N VAL A 357 8.28 4.83 -2.28
CA VAL A 357 6.85 4.84 -1.93
C VAL A 357 6.29 3.42 -1.92
N VAL A 358 6.57 2.62 -2.94
CA VAL A 358 6.11 1.22 -3.00
C VAL A 358 6.83 0.36 -1.96
N ARG A 359 8.10 0.63 -1.68
CA ARG A 359 8.83 -0.04 -0.60
C ARG A 359 8.19 0.25 0.76
N LEU A 360 7.94 1.53 1.07
CA LEU A 360 7.22 1.91 2.29
C LEU A 360 5.81 1.28 2.34
N ALA A 361 5.11 1.19 1.21
CA ALA A 361 3.79 0.55 1.14
C ALA A 361 3.84 -0.95 1.50
N TRP A 362 4.83 -1.69 0.99
CA TRP A 362 5.03 -3.09 1.35
C TRP A 362 5.46 -3.27 2.80
N TRP A 363 6.39 -2.45 3.28
CA TRP A 363 6.80 -2.47 4.67
C TRP A 363 5.62 -2.22 5.62
N LEU A 364 4.81 -1.17 5.37
CA LEU A 364 3.61 -0.87 6.16
C LEU A 364 2.58 -2.01 6.09
N SER A 365 2.40 -2.59 4.90
CA SER A 365 1.54 -3.73 4.68
C SER A 365 1.94 -4.91 5.57
N GLU A 366 3.24 -5.25 5.62
CA GLU A 366 3.74 -6.31 6.50
C GLU A 366 3.50 -5.97 7.98
N GLN A 367 3.82 -4.74 8.41
CA GLN A 367 3.63 -4.33 9.80
C GLN A 367 2.18 -4.46 10.25
N VAL A 368 1.23 -4.02 9.43
CA VAL A 368 -0.21 -4.10 9.73
C VAL A 368 -0.71 -5.54 9.62
N ALA A 369 -0.34 -6.28 8.56
CA ALA A 369 -0.78 -7.66 8.37
C ALA A 369 -0.27 -8.59 9.49
N SER A 370 0.93 -8.34 10.02
CA SER A 370 1.48 -9.10 11.15
C SER A 370 0.65 -9.01 12.43
N ALA A 371 -0.21 -7.99 12.57
CA ALA A 371 -1.11 -7.86 13.71
C ALA A 371 -2.25 -8.90 13.70
N PHE A 372 -2.52 -9.53 12.54
CA PHE A 372 -3.62 -10.48 12.33
C PHE A 372 -3.17 -11.95 12.29
N VAL A 373 -1.90 -12.23 12.63
CA VAL A 373 -1.34 -13.59 12.54
C VAL A 373 -2.23 -14.61 13.25
N GLY A 374 -2.64 -15.65 12.51
CA GLY A 374 -3.46 -16.74 13.01
C GLY A 374 -4.95 -16.43 13.16
N ASN A 375 -5.43 -15.27 12.68
CA ASN A 375 -6.84 -14.87 12.77
C ASN A 375 -7.48 -14.66 11.38
N THR A 376 -7.58 -15.75 10.62
CA THR A 376 -8.08 -15.77 9.24
C THR A 376 -9.50 -15.20 9.10
N ASP A 377 -10.39 -15.46 10.08
CA ASP A 377 -11.77 -14.97 10.05
C ASP A 377 -11.83 -13.45 10.17
N LEU A 378 -11.04 -12.88 11.09
CA LEU A 378 -10.93 -11.43 11.22
C LEU A 378 -10.34 -10.79 9.97
N ILE A 379 -9.36 -11.43 9.32
CA ILE A 379 -8.83 -10.96 8.02
C ILE A 379 -9.96 -10.90 6.98
N LYS A 380 -10.79 -11.95 6.89
CA LYS A 380 -11.94 -11.99 5.95
C LYS A 380 -12.93 -10.86 6.23
N GLU A 381 -13.31 -10.66 7.50
CA GLU A 381 -14.22 -9.59 7.92
C GLU A 381 -13.67 -8.20 7.60
N LEU A 382 -12.42 -7.95 7.99
CA LEU A 382 -11.74 -6.67 7.80
C LEU A 382 -11.59 -6.29 6.33
N ARG A 383 -11.25 -7.28 5.50
CA ARG A 383 -11.15 -7.10 4.05
C ARG A 383 -12.51 -6.73 3.46
N ALA A 384 -13.57 -7.42 3.88
CA ALA A 384 -14.92 -7.18 3.40
C ALA A 384 -15.46 -5.79 3.79
N THR A 385 -15.14 -5.30 5.00
CA THR A 385 -15.76 -4.09 5.58
C THR A 385 -14.91 -2.83 5.47
N GLY A 386 -13.61 -2.93 5.74
CA GLY A 386 -12.71 -1.78 5.85
C GLY A 386 -11.78 -1.60 4.64
N ILE A 387 -11.00 -2.64 4.31
CA ILE A 387 -9.91 -2.51 3.33
C ILE A 387 -10.44 -2.29 1.92
N ARG A 388 -11.43 -3.08 1.47
CA ARG A 388 -12.02 -2.90 0.13
C ARG A 388 -12.60 -1.51 -0.06
N LYS A 389 -13.24 -0.95 0.97
CA LYS A 389 -13.76 0.42 0.92
C LYS A 389 -12.63 1.44 0.79
N ALA A 390 -11.60 1.34 1.64
CA ALA A 390 -10.46 2.25 1.59
C ALA A 390 -9.70 2.16 0.27
N MET A 391 -9.49 0.95 -0.24
CA MET A 391 -8.85 0.67 -1.52
C MET A 391 -9.68 1.21 -2.68
N ALA A 392 -11.02 1.08 -2.66
CA ALA A 392 -11.88 1.66 -3.68
C ALA A 392 -11.79 3.20 -3.70
N GLU A 393 -11.78 3.83 -2.52
CA GLU A 393 -11.62 5.29 -2.40
C GLU A 393 -10.23 5.75 -2.87
N ALA A 394 -9.16 5.07 -2.46
CA ALA A 394 -7.80 5.38 -2.89
C ALA A 394 -7.61 5.12 -4.39
N ASN A 395 -8.17 4.03 -4.93
CA ASN A 395 -8.14 3.73 -6.35
C ASN A 395 -8.87 4.78 -7.17
N PHE A 396 -10.06 5.21 -6.74
CA PHE A 396 -10.81 6.21 -7.48
C PHE A 396 -10.11 7.58 -7.44
N ALA A 397 -9.50 7.96 -6.31
CA ALA A 397 -8.67 9.16 -6.21
C ALA A 397 -7.43 9.06 -7.11
N TRP A 398 -6.73 7.92 -7.07
CA TRP A 398 -5.53 7.68 -7.85
C TRP A 398 -5.79 7.67 -9.36
N GLN A 399 -6.86 7.00 -9.81
CA GLN A 399 -7.26 6.99 -11.23
C GLN A 399 -7.68 8.37 -11.71
N SER A 400 -8.40 9.13 -10.87
CA SER A 400 -8.80 10.50 -11.20
C SER A 400 -7.60 11.43 -11.30
N ALA A 401 -6.66 11.31 -10.37
CA ALA A 401 -5.52 12.20 -10.29
C ALA A 401 -4.37 11.81 -11.23
N ASN A 402 -4.29 10.53 -11.62
CA ASN A 402 -3.22 9.93 -12.41
C ASN A 402 -1.84 10.51 -12.06
N PRO A 403 -1.38 10.33 -10.80
CA PRO A 403 -0.16 10.98 -10.33
C PRO A 403 1.03 10.55 -11.20
N VAL A 404 1.78 11.53 -11.69
CA VAL A 404 3.00 11.29 -12.47
C VAL A 404 4.08 10.80 -11.52
N MET A 405 4.63 9.62 -11.80
CA MET A 405 5.64 8.96 -10.97
C MET A 405 6.75 8.41 -11.85
N GLU A 406 7.97 8.31 -11.31
CA GLU A 406 9.07 7.64 -12.03
C GLU A 406 8.73 6.15 -12.28
N PRO A 407 9.12 5.59 -13.44
CA PRO A 407 8.91 4.18 -13.75
C PRO A 407 9.69 3.29 -12.78
N CYS A 408 9.05 2.22 -12.32
CA CYS A 408 9.65 1.25 -11.41
C CYS A 408 8.90 -0.09 -11.54
N SER A 409 9.65 -1.19 -11.66
CA SER A 409 9.10 -2.53 -11.88
C SER A 409 8.29 -3.02 -10.67
N ILE A 410 8.80 -2.86 -9.44
CA ILE A 410 8.06 -3.26 -8.22
C ILE A 410 6.78 -2.41 -8.05
N ARG A 411 6.80 -1.13 -8.46
CA ARG A 411 5.60 -0.28 -8.48
C ARG A 411 4.56 -0.83 -9.45
N TYR A 412 4.95 -1.11 -10.69
CA TYR A 412 4.04 -1.70 -11.69
C TYR A 412 3.52 -3.07 -11.23
N ALA A 413 4.39 -3.92 -10.69
CA ALA A 413 4.01 -5.22 -10.13
C ALA A 413 2.95 -5.07 -9.04
N THR A 414 3.15 -4.15 -8.09
CA THR A 414 2.22 -3.89 -6.98
C THR A 414 0.89 -3.32 -7.44
N LEU A 415 0.88 -2.52 -8.51
CA LEU A 415 -0.35 -1.91 -9.02
C LEU A 415 -1.22 -2.91 -9.79
N PHE A 416 -0.61 -3.80 -10.59
CA PHE A 416 -1.32 -4.53 -11.63
C PHE A 416 -1.24 -6.05 -11.53
N LEU A 417 -0.32 -6.60 -10.74
CA LEU A 417 -0.27 -8.03 -10.47
C LEU A 417 -1.09 -8.36 -9.23
N THR A 418 -1.67 -9.55 -9.23
CA THR A 418 -2.37 -10.10 -8.06
C THR A 418 -1.40 -10.37 -6.92
N GLN A 419 -0.20 -10.86 -7.22
CA GLN A 419 0.82 -11.20 -6.23
C GLN A 419 2.22 -11.11 -6.82
N PRO A 420 2.95 -9.99 -6.62
CA PRO A 420 4.33 -9.84 -7.12
C PRO A 420 5.29 -10.93 -6.65
N TRP A 421 5.04 -11.49 -5.46
CA TRP A 421 5.83 -12.55 -4.86
C TRP A 421 5.73 -13.88 -5.62
N SER A 422 4.58 -14.19 -6.22
CA SER A 422 4.38 -15.39 -7.06
C SER A 422 5.29 -15.33 -8.27
N LEU A 423 5.13 -14.27 -9.07
CA LEU A 423 5.95 -14.03 -10.27
C LEU A 423 7.44 -14.04 -9.91
N ALA A 424 7.83 -13.38 -8.82
CA ALA A 424 9.21 -13.36 -8.38
C ALA A 424 9.75 -14.78 -8.11
N LEU A 425 8.98 -15.62 -7.42
CA LEU A 425 9.38 -16.99 -7.09
C LEU A 425 9.46 -17.88 -8.34
N GLU A 426 8.49 -17.77 -9.24
CA GLU A 426 8.47 -18.47 -10.53
C GLU A 426 9.74 -18.19 -11.35
N LEU A 427 10.13 -16.92 -11.45
CA LEU A 427 11.32 -16.49 -12.19
C LEU A 427 12.62 -17.00 -11.57
N HIS A 428 12.68 -17.10 -10.24
CA HIS A 428 13.81 -17.66 -9.52
C HIS A 428 13.97 -19.16 -9.75
N ILE A 429 12.88 -19.89 -9.55
CA ILE A 429 12.83 -21.35 -9.59
C ILE A 429 12.95 -21.86 -11.02
N GLY A 430 12.39 -21.13 -11.99
CA GLY A 430 12.40 -21.48 -13.40
C GLY A 430 13.81 -21.77 -13.95
N LYS A 431 14.84 -21.13 -13.40
CA LYS A 431 16.25 -21.35 -13.81
C LYS A 431 16.91 -22.59 -13.21
N LYS A 432 16.24 -23.23 -12.24
CA LYS A 432 16.79 -24.32 -11.40
C LYS A 432 15.88 -25.55 -11.36
N LEU A 433 14.86 -25.65 -12.22
CA LEU A 433 13.88 -26.72 -12.22
C LEU A 433 14.48 -28.12 -12.22
N SER A 434 15.48 -28.39 -13.07
CA SER A 434 16.14 -29.70 -13.12
C SER A 434 16.86 -30.03 -11.80
N ALA A 435 17.55 -29.05 -11.20
CA ALA A 435 18.24 -29.24 -9.92
C ALA A 435 17.25 -29.41 -8.75
N LEU A 436 16.04 -28.87 -8.88
CA LEU A 436 14.94 -29.04 -7.92
C LEU A 436 14.12 -30.31 -8.16
N ARG A 437 14.56 -31.20 -9.06
CA ARG A 437 13.91 -32.47 -9.41
C ARG A 437 12.46 -32.28 -9.87
N PHE A 438 12.19 -31.23 -10.65
CA PHE A 438 10.83 -30.90 -11.13
C PHE A 438 10.13 -32.08 -11.83
N ALA A 439 10.87 -32.91 -12.57
CA ALA A 439 10.34 -34.11 -13.23
C ALA A 439 9.94 -35.25 -12.28
N GLU A 440 10.29 -35.16 -10.98
CA GLU A 440 9.96 -36.17 -9.96
C GLU A 440 8.84 -35.69 -9.02
N ILE A 441 8.35 -34.46 -9.19
CA ILE A 441 7.31 -33.92 -8.32
C ILE A 441 5.93 -34.47 -8.67
N ASP A 442 5.04 -34.42 -7.69
CA ASP A 442 3.63 -34.77 -7.88
C ASP A 442 3.03 -34.05 -9.11
N PRO A 443 2.37 -34.77 -10.03
CA PRO A 443 1.87 -34.20 -11.28
C PRO A 443 0.91 -33.02 -11.10
N GLN A 444 0.13 -32.97 -10.00
CA GLN A 444 -0.77 -31.85 -9.75
C GLN A 444 0.00 -30.59 -9.38
N LYS A 445 1.03 -30.72 -8.53
CA LYS A 445 1.94 -29.59 -8.20
C LYS A 445 2.70 -29.11 -9.42
N ARG A 446 3.12 -30.03 -10.30
CA ARG A 446 3.78 -29.70 -11.57
C ARG A 446 2.88 -28.90 -12.49
N ALA A 447 1.68 -29.40 -12.77
CA ALA A 447 0.69 -28.72 -13.59
C ALA A 447 0.32 -27.35 -13.02
N HIS A 448 0.29 -27.22 -11.69
CA HIS A 448 0.05 -25.95 -11.03
C HIS A 448 1.16 -24.92 -11.28
N PHE A 449 2.44 -25.32 -11.16
CA PHE A 449 3.57 -24.46 -11.47
C PHE A 449 3.63 -24.10 -12.97
N GLU A 450 3.38 -25.08 -13.86
CA GLU A 450 3.28 -24.86 -15.31
C GLU A 450 2.21 -23.81 -15.64
N GLN A 451 1.03 -23.93 -15.03
CA GLN A 451 -0.04 -22.96 -15.18
C GLN A 451 0.38 -21.57 -14.69
N ALA A 452 1.00 -21.45 -13.51
CA ALA A 452 1.44 -20.17 -12.98
C ALA A 452 2.44 -19.47 -13.91
N VAL A 453 3.41 -20.19 -14.45
CA VAL A 453 4.37 -19.65 -15.44
C VAL A 453 3.66 -19.23 -16.73
N GLY A 454 2.68 -20.00 -17.20
CA GLY A 454 1.85 -19.63 -18.35
C GLY A 454 1.02 -18.36 -18.11
N GLU A 455 0.46 -18.20 -16.91
CA GLU A 455 -0.20 -16.96 -16.51
C GLU A 455 0.81 -15.79 -16.54
N SER A 456 2.01 -15.96 -15.94
CA SER A 456 3.08 -14.95 -15.95
C SER A 456 3.54 -14.52 -17.35
N LEU A 457 3.62 -15.46 -18.29
CA LEU A 457 3.87 -15.16 -19.71
C LEU A 457 2.81 -14.24 -20.31
N SER A 458 1.58 -14.29 -19.81
CA SER A 458 0.46 -13.56 -20.38
C SER A 458 0.38 -12.09 -19.91
N PHE A 459 0.95 -11.75 -18.75
CA PHE A 459 0.74 -10.42 -18.15
C PHE A 459 2.01 -9.61 -17.86
N TRP A 460 3.21 -10.21 -17.93
CA TRP A 460 4.45 -9.53 -17.57
C TRP A 460 5.35 -9.26 -18.79
N PHE A 461 5.53 -7.99 -19.17
CA PHE A 461 6.33 -7.59 -20.35
C PHE A 461 7.33 -6.49 -19.98
N PRO A 462 8.33 -6.80 -19.13
CA PRO A 462 9.29 -5.80 -18.71
C PRO A 462 10.05 -5.29 -19.94
N PRO A 463 10.34 -3.98 -20.05
CA PRO A 463 11.33 -3.54 -21.02
C PRO A 463 12.67 -4.22 -20.71
N ALA A 464 13.60 -4.19 -21.67
CA ALA A 464 14.98 -4.54 -21.37
C ALA A 464 15.42 -3.82 -20.08
N PRO A 465 16.11 -4.50 -19.15
CA PRO A 465 16.40 -3.96 -17.82
C PRO A 465 17.04 -2.58 -17.93
N LEU A 466 16.51 -1.64 -17.14
CA LEU A 466 16.94 -0.22 -17.15
C LEU A 466 18.36 -0.02 -16.59
N ALA A 467 18.92 -1.02 -15.93
CA ALA A 467 20.22 -0.98 -15.26
C ALA A 467 21.08 -2.20 -15.68
N ASP A 468 22.40 -2.06 -15.55
CA ASP A 468 23.39 -3.13 -15.82
C ASP A 468 23.21 -4.36 -14.88
N SER A 469 22.46 -4.20 -13.79
CA SER A 469 22.19 -5.22 -12.77
C SER A 469 20.69 -5.31 -12.43
N VAL A 470 20.22 -6.55 -12.34
CA VAL A 470 18.84 -6.93 -12.01
C VAL A 470 18.60 -6.70 -10.50
N THR A 471 17.64 -5.85 -10.15
CA THR A 471 17.31 -5.54 -8.74
C THR A 471 16.21 -6.45 -8.23
N TYR A 472 15.17 -6.59 -9.04
CA TYR A 472 14.01 -7.41 -8.79
C TYR A 472 13.99 -8.59 -9.75
N PRO A 473 13.45 -9.76 -9.36
CA PRO A 473 13.42 -10.94 -10.22
C PRO A 473 12.63 -10.68 -11.50
N PHE A 474 11.59 -9.86 -11.41
CA PHE A 474 10.77 -9.46 -12.55
C PHE A 474 11.34 -8.29 -13.37
N ASP A 475 12.56 -7.80 -13.10
CA ASP A 475 13.25 -6.94 -14.06
C ASP A 475 13.67 -7.71 -15.33
N VAL A 476 13.58 -9.05 -15.31
CA VAL A 476 13.84 -9.92 -16.47
C VAL A 476 12.55 -10.55 -17.02
N SER A 477 12.62 -10.93 -18.30
CA SER A 477 11.52 -11.59 -19.01
C SER A 477 11.26 -13.01 -18.48
N PRO A 478 10.00 -13.45 -18.37
CA PRO A 478 9.63 -14.81 -17.96
C PRO A 478 9.94 -15.88 -19.00
N ILE A 479 10.37 -15.49 -20.21
CA ILE A 479 10.66 -16.40 -21.33
C ILE A 479 11.67 -17.49 -20.95
N GLU A 480 12.73 -17.17 -20.21
CA GLU A 480 13.73 -18.16 -19.79
C GLU A 480 13.13 -19.23 -18.87
N ALA A 481 12.36 -18.79 -17.86
CA ALA A 481 11.66 -19.70 -16.94
C ALA A 481 10.66 -20.58 -17.71
N ALA A 482 9.91 -19.97 -18.63
CA ALA A 482 8.95 -20.67 -19.47
C ALA A 482 9.59 -21.70 -20.42
N ASN A 483 10.71 -21.38 -21.05
CA ASN A 483 11.44 -22.33 -21.90
C ASN A 483 11.91 -23.54 -21.09
N ASN A 484 12.41 -23.32 -19.86
CA ASN A 484 12.80 -24.42 -18.99
C ASN A 484 11.62 -25.29 -18.56
N VAL A 485 10.46 -24.68 -18.29
CA VAL A 485 9.21 -25.43 -18.04
C VAL A 485 8.82 -26.23 -19.28
N PHE A 486 8.75 -25.59 -20.45
CA PHE A 486 8.38 -26.20 -21.71
C PHE A 486 9.21 -27.44 -22.06
N CYS A 487 10.52 -27.40 -21.82
CA CYS A 487 11.42 -28.54 -22.02
C CYS A 487 11.16 -29.73 -21.08
N LEU A 488 10.46 -29.51 -19.97
CA LEU A 488 10.16 -30.51 -18.95
C LEU A 488 8.68 -30.94 -18.94
N MET A 489 7.83 -30.36 -19.80
CA MET A 489 6.42 -30.73 -19.91
C MET A 489 6.26 -32.11 -20.56
N GLU A 490 5.47 -32.98 -19.94
CA GLU A 490 5.18 -34.32 -20.45
C GLU A 490 3.90 -34.37 -21.30
N ASN A 491 2.95 -33.46 -21.04
CA ASN A 491 1.65 -33.42 -21.69
C ASN A 491 1.72 -32.65 -23.02
N GLN A 492 1.53 -33.36 -24.14
CA GLN A 492 1.62 -32.81 -25.49
C GLN A 492 0.58 -31.70 -25.77
N ASP A 493 -0.66 -31.84 -25.30
CA ASP A 493 -1.70 -30.84 -25.57
C ASP A 493 -1.41 -29.53 -24.82
N GLN A 494 -0.94 -29.64 -23.57
CA GLN A 494 -0.51 -28.48 -22.79
C GLN A 494 0.74 -27.85 -23.39
N GLN A 495 1.68 -28.67 -23.88
CA GLN A 495 2.90 -28.20 -24.54
C GLN A 495 2.58 -27.38 -25.81
N VAL A 496 1.62 -27.81 -26.64
CA VAL A 496 1.18 -27.06 -27.82
C VAL A 496 0.59 -25.69 -27.43
N SER A 497 -0.36 -25.68 -26.49
CA SER A 497 -0.96 -24.44 -25.99
C SER A 497 0.07 -23.46 -25.41
N PHE A 498 1.04 -23.99 -24.66
CA PHE A 498 2.13 -23.21 -24.08
C PHE A 498 3.09 -22.65 -25.14
N PHE A 499 3.38 -23.43 -26.19
CA PHE A 499 4.18 -22.99 -27.33
C PHE A 499 3.49 -21.87 -28.12
N ASP A 500 2.18 -21.98 -28.34
CA ASP A 500 1.40 -20.93 -29.01
C ASP A 500 1.46 -19.63 -28.21
N LEU A 501 1.32 -19.69 -26.88
CA LEU A 501 1.46 -18.54 -26.00
C LEU A 501 2.86 -17.90 -26.07
N LEU A 502 3.93 -18.71 -26.03
CA LEU A 502 5.30 -18.24 -26.20
C LEU A 502 5.48 -17.53 -27.55
N SER A 503 4.97 -18.13 -28.63
CA SER A 503 5.07 -17.57 -29.98
C SER A 503 4.32 -16.23 -30.10
N MET A 504 3.10 -16.14 -29.55
CA MET A 504 2.32 -14.90 -29.52
C MET A 504 3.05 -13.82 -28.72
N ARG A 505 3.64 -14.19 -27.57
CA ARG A 505 4.41 -13.29 -26.72
C ARG A 505 5.62 -12.72 -27.45
N GLU A 506 6.42 -13.57 -28.09
CA GLU A 506 7.59 -13.14 -28.87
C GLU A 506 7.22 -12.10 -29.93
N GLY A 507 6.04 -12.24 -30.55
CA GLY A 507 5.51 -11.28 -31.51
C GLY A 507 5.27 -9.87 -30.96
N VAL A 508 5.12 -9.69 -29.64
CA VAL A 508 4.89 -8.39 -28.98
C VAL A 508 5.98 -8.01 -27.97
N GLU A 509 7.05 -8.81 -27.87
CA GLU A 509 8.18 -8.59 -26.94
C GLU A 509 9.08 -7.42 -27.38
N GLU A 510 9.00 -6.98 -28.63
CA GLU A 510 9.68 -5.76 -29.10
C GLU A 510 8.69 -4.65 -29.41
N ASN A 511 9.12 -3.38 -29.26
CA ASN A 511 8.27 -2.22 -29.56
C ASN A 511 7.71 -2.27 -30.99
N LYS A 512 8.52 -2.72 -31.96
CA LYS A 512 8.09 -2.87 -33.35
C LYS A 512 6.93 -3.86 -33.48
N GLY A 513 7.08 -5.05 -32.89
CA GLY A 513 6.05 -6.09 -32.92
C GLY A 513 4.76 -5.66 -32.21
N LEU A 514 4.89 -5.01 -31.05
CA LEU A 514 3.76 -4.43 -30.34
C LEU A 514 3.03 -3.35 -31.16
N LEU A 515 3.74 -2.41 -31.76
CA LEU A 515 3.14 -1.37 -32.60
C LEU A 515 2.43 -1.98 -33.82
N GLU A 516 3.00 -3.01 -34.44
CA GLU A 516 2.34 -3.75 -35.52
C GLU A 516 1.05 -4.43 -35.04
N ALA A 517 1.09 -5.13 -33.90
CA ALA A 517 -0.09 -5.76 -33.31
C ALA A 517 -1.19 -4.72 -32.99
N LEU A 518 -0.84 -3.57 -32.41
CA LEU A 518 -1.80 -2.49 -32.16
C LEU A 518 -2.44 -1.97 -33.45
N SER A 519 -1.66 -1.83 -34.53
CA SER A 519 -2.20 -1.34 -35.81
C SER A 519 -3.23 -2.28 -36.45
N LYS A 520 -3.16 -3.58 -36.14
CA LYS A 520 -4.05 -4.64 -36.66
C LYS A 520 -4.96 -5.23 -35.59
N ILE A 521 -5.15 -4.55 -34.45
CA ILE A 521 -5.73 -5.16 -33.25
C ILE A 521 -7.11 -5.81 -33.46
N THR A 522 -7.95 -5.27 -34.37
CA THR A 522 -9.27 -5.85 -34.70
C THR A 522 -9.21 -7.11 -35.56
N GLU A 523 -8.07 -7.38 -36.20
CA GLU A 523 -7.83 -8.58 -37.02
C GLU A 523 -7.27 -9.73 -36.18
N LEU A 524 -6.77 -9.43 -34.97
CA LEU A 524 -6.21 -10.40 -34.04
C LEU A 524 -7.32 -11.15 -33.29
N ASP A 525 -7.04 -12.39 -32.91
CA ASP A 525 -7.86 -13.12 -31.95
C ASP A 525 -7.82 -12.47 -30.56
N GLN A 526 -8.78 -12.80 -29.71
CA GLN A 526 -8.92 -12.18 -28.39
C GLN A 526 -7.70 -12.39 -27.48
N GLY A 527 -7.00 -13.53 -27.58
CA GLY A 527 -5.81 -13.82 -26.80
C GLY A 527 -4.66 -12.90 -27.20
N THR A 528 -4.40 -12.78 -28.50
CA THR A 528 -3.38 -11.87 -29.02
C THR A 528 -3.71 -10.39 -28.76
N GLN A 529 -4.99 -9.99 -28.84
CA GLN A 529 -5.44 -8.65 -28.41
C GLN A 529 -5.09 -8.38 -26.94
N ALA A 530 -5.37 -9.35 -26.06
CA ALA A 530 -5.07 -9.23 -24.64
C ALA A 530 -3.56 -9.07 -24.39
N LEU A 531 -2.72 -9.89 -25.03
CA LEU A 531 -1.27 -9.81 -24.91
C LEU A 531 -0.72 -8.47 -25.37
N ALA A 532 -1.15 -7.97 -26.54
CA ALA A 532 -0.72 -6.67 -27.06
C ALA A 532 -1.10 -5.52 -26.10
N ILE A 533 -2.32 -5.52 -25.56
CA ILE A 533 -2.77 -4.48 -24.61
C ILE A 533 -2.02 -4.58 -23.27
N LEU A 534 -1.76 -5.78 -22.77
CA LEU A 534 -0.99 -5.97 -21.53
C LEU A 534 0.48 -5.58 -21.69
N ALA A 535 1.07 -5.86 -22.85
CA ALA A 535 2.41 -5.41 -23.22
C ALA A 535 2.47 -3.87 -23.31
N LEU A 536 1.48 -3.24 -23.94
CA LEU A 536 1.33 -1.78 -23.96
C LEU A 536 1.23 -1.21 -22.54
N ARG A 537 0.42 -1.81 -21.67
CA ARG A 537 0.28 -1.37 -20.27
C ARG A 537 1.61 -1.40 -19.54
N CYS A 538 2.32 -2.52 -19.62
CA CYS A 538 3.60 -2.69 -18.94
C CYS A 538 4.62 -1.64 -19.42
N ARG A 539 4.76 -1.48 -20.74
CA ARG A 539 5.70 -0.51 -21.32
C ARG A 539 5.31 0.94 -21.06
N ALA A 540 4.02 1.27 -21.07
CA ALA A 540 3.55 2.61 -20.75
C ALA A 540 3.94 3.02 -19.33
N HIS A 541 3.76 2.12 -18.35
CA HIS A 541 4.11 2.40 -16.96
C HIS A 541 5.61 2.33 -16.65
N LEU A 542 6.36 1.56 -17.44
CA LEU A 542 7.82 1.42 -17.30
C LEU A 542 8.61 2.33 -18.25
N ASN A 543 7.93 3.24 -18.94
CA ASN A 543 8.52 4.15 -19.92
C ASN A 543 9.33 3.42 -21.02
N GLY A 544 8.89 2.23 -21.41
CA GLY A 544 9.53 1.36 -22.41
C GLY A 544 9.04 1.56 -23.85
N ILE A 545 8.07 2.46 -24.08
CA ILE A 545 7.50 2.76 -25.41
C ILE A 545 7.24 4.25 -25.57
N SER A 546 7.44 4.76 -26.80
CA SER A 546 7.21 6.16 -27.12
C SER A 546 5.72 6.51 -27.18
N PRO A 547 5.25 7.52 -26.42
CA PRO A 547 3.87 8.00 -26.53
C PRO A 547 3.50 8.47 -27.94
N ASP A 548 4.44 9.07 -28.68
CA ASP A 548 4.22 9.59 -30.03
C ASP A 548 4.03 8.46 -31.05
N GLU A 549 4.78 7.37 -30.92
CA GLU A 549 4.64 6.20 -31.80
C GLU A 549 3.30 5.51 -31.60
N VAL A 550 2.87 5.36 -30.34
CA VAL A 550 1.54 4.85 -30.02
C VAL A 550 0.46 5.79 -30.57
N TRP A 551 0.60 7.11 -30.39
CA TRP A 551 -0.38 8.09 -30.87
C TRP A 551 -0.54 8.10 -32.39
N LYS A 552 0.53 7.89 -33.16
CA LYS A 552 0.43 7.76 -34.64
C LYS A 552 -0.52 6.63 -35.08
N ILE A 553 -0.65 5.61 -34.25
CA ILE A 553 -1.56 4.49 -34.46
C ILE A 553 -2.94 4.84 -33.89
N VAL A 554 -3.01 5.10 -32.59
CA VAL A 554 -4.30 5.24 -31.87
C VAL A 554 -5.07 6.52 -32.18
N GLY A 555 -4.40 7.54 -32.70
CA GLY A 555 -5.01 8.79 -33.12
C GLY A 555 -5.71 8.74 -34.49
N GLY A 556 -5.60 7.63 -35.22
CA GLY A 556 -6.24 7.45 -36.52
C GLY A 556 -7.75 7.24 -36.45
N ASP A 557 -8.46 7.56 -37.54
CA ASP A 557 -9.94 7.48 -37.61
C ASP A 557 -10.49 6.06 -37.38
N THR A 558 -9.70 5.02 -37.67
CA THR A 558 -10.09 3.63 -37.46
C THR A 558 -10.19 3.23 -35.98
N TRP A 559 -9.53 3.95 -35.07
CA TRP A 559 -9.52 3.57 -33.65
C TRP A 559 -10.84 3.78 -32.94
N GLN A 560 -11.74 4.57 -33.53
CA GLN A 560 -13.11 4.62 -33.02
C GLN A 560 -13.79 3.25 -33.09
N SER A 561 -13.58 2.45 -34.15
CA SER A 561 -14.17 1.12 -34.22
C SER A 561 -13.55 0.16 -33.21
N VAL A 562 -12.23 0.26 -32.97
CA VAL A 562 -11.52 -0.52 -31.94
C VAL A 562 -12.17 -0.33 -30.57
N LEU A 563 -12.37 0.92 -30.15
CA LEU A 563 -12.99 1.26 -28.86
C LEU A 563 -14.44 0.75 -28.75
N MET A 564 -15.13 0.60 -29.87
CA MET A 564 -16.49 0.09 -29.94
C MET A 564 -16.59 -1.44 -29.90
N THR A 565 -15.58 -2.17 -30.38
CA THR A 565 -15.62 -3.64 -30.51
C THR A 565 -14.87 -4.40 -29.43
N LEU A 566 -13.83 -3.80 -28.84
CA LEU A 566 -12.95 -4.46 -27.87
C LEU A 566 -13.69 -4.94 -26.61
N ASP A 567 -13.32 -6.07 -25.99
CA ASP A 567 -13.93 -6.50 -24.72
C ASP A 567 -13.85 -5.40 -23.63
N SER A 568 -14.81 -5.35 -22.70
CA SER A 568 -14.85 -4.28 -21.68
C SER A 568 -13.62 -4.28 -20.76
N ASN A 569 -13.07 -5.45 -20.40
CA ASN A 569 -11.89 -5.53 -19.54
C ASN A 569 -10.63 -5.10 -20.30
N LEU A 570 -10.52 -5.51 -21.56
CA LEU A 570 -9.44 -5.09 -22.44
C LEU A 570 -9.51 -3.59 -22.74
N LEU A 571 -10.70 -3.03 -22.93
CA LEU A 571 -10.95 -1.61 -23.12
C LEU A 571 -10.53 -0.79 -21.89
N GLN A 572 -10.83 -1.26 -20.67
CA GLN A 572 -10.33 -0.63 -19.44
C GLN A 572 -8.80 -0.67 -19.36
N THR A 573 -8.20 -1.82 -19.67
CA THR A 573 -6.74 -1.99 -19.64
C THR A 573 -6.06 -1.08 -20.68
N LEU A 574 -6.63 -0.97 -21.87
CA LEU A 574 -6.18 -0.05 -22.92
C LEU A 574 -6.29 1.40 -22.45
N PHE A 575 -7.41 1.80 -21.85
CA PHE A 575 -7.57 3.14 -21.28
C PHE A 575 -6.50 3.45 -20.24
N ASP A 576 -6.29 2.55 -19.27
CA ASP A 576 -5.27 2.73 -18.24
C ASP A 576 -3.87 2.93 -18.86
N SER A 577 -3.56 2.17 -19.91
CA SER A 577 -2.30 2.27 -20.66
C SER A 577 -2.14 3.60 -21.38
N LEU A 578 -3.18 4.04 -22.10
CA LEU A 578 -3.17 5.33 -22.81
C LEU A 578 -3.13 6.52 -21.84
N ASN A 579 -3.79 6.41 -20.69
CA ASN A 579 -3.77 7.41 -19.64
C ASN A 579 -2.37 7.51 -18.98
N ALA A 580 -1.67 6.38 -18.83
CA ALA A 580 -0.27 6.38 -18.40
C ALA A 580 0.65 7.08 -19.42
N LEU A 581 0.45 6.82 -20.73
CA LEU A 581 1.19 7.53 -21.79
C LEU A 581 0.86 9.03 -21.82
N GLN A 582 -0.39 9.43 -21.56
CA GLN A 582 -0.82 10.82 -21.54
C GLN A 582 -0.03 11.67 -20.52
N ALA A 583 0.38 11.07 -19.40
CA ALA A 583 1.19 11.74 -18.39
C ALA A 583 2.56 12.21 -18.93
N HIS A 584 3.11 11.47 -19.91
CA HIS A 584 4.45 11.69 -20.46
C HIS A 584 4.45 12.18 -21.93
N GLY A 585 3.33 12.05 -22.65
CA GLY A 585 3.22 12.31 -24.09
C GLY A 585 2.95 13.75 -24.52
N GLY A 586 3.20 14.72 -23.65
CA GLY A 586 3.06 16.16 -23.96
C GLY A 586 1.65 16.61 -24.33
N ASP A 587 1.55 17.77 -24.99
CA ASP A 587 0.28 18.46 -25.24
C ASP A 587 -0.64 17.71 -26.23
N VAL A 588 -0.04 16.96 -27.17
CA VAL A 588 -0.79 16.22 -28.19
C VAL A 588 -1.70 15.18 -27.55
N LEU A 589 -1.17 14.32 -26.68
CA LEU A 589 -1.96 13.33 -25.97
C LEU A 589 -2.87 13.97 -24.93
N ARG A 590 -2.38 14.98 -24.19
CA ARG A 590 -3.18 15.70 -23.19
C ARG A 590 -4.46 16.28 -23.76
N CYS A 591 -4.40 16.87 -24.95
CA CYS A 591 -5.55 17.49 -25.60
C CYS A 591 -6.39 16.49 -26.40
N ASN A 592 -5.78 15.58 -27.17
CA ASN A 592 -6.52 14.79 -28.16
C ASN A 592 -7.10 13.49 -27.61
N LEU A 593 -6.47 12.86 -26.61
CA LEU A 593 -6.95 11.60 -26.04
C LEU A 593 -8.37 11.72 -25.45
N PRO A 594 -8.73 12.79 -24.69
CA PRO A 594 -10.11 13.00 -24.24
C PRO A 594 -11.11 13.08 -25.40
N HIS A 595 -10.75 13.72 -26.51
CA HIS A 595 -11.62 13.84 -27.69
C HIS A 595 -11.81 12.52 -28.43
N LEU A 596 -10.81 11.64 -28.44
CA LEU A 596 -10.94 10.29 -28.99
C LEU A 596 -12.05 9.52 -28.25
N PHE A 597 -12.00 9.53 -26.90
CA PHE A 597 -13.03 8.89 -26.08
C PHE A 597 -14.40 9.56 -26.21
N ALA A 598 -14.44 10.89 -26.29
CA ALA A 598 -15.71 11.62 -26.47
C ALA A 598 -16.42 11.22 -27.78
N LYS A 599 -15.67 11.18 -28.89
CA LYS A 599 -16.21 10.73 -30.19
C LYS A 599 -16.69 9.28 -30.14
N ALA A 600 -15.95 8.40 -29.46
CA ALA A 600 -16.34 7.01 -29.30
C ALA A 600 -17.62 6.88 -28.44
N ALA A 601 -17.74 7.67 -27.36
CA ALA A 601 -18.94 7.72 -26.53
C ALA A 601 -20.17 8.21 -27.32
N GLU A 602 -20.03 9.24 -28.15
CA GLU A 602 -21.09 9.73 -29.05
C GLU A 602 -21.54 8.64 -30.04
N ALA A 603 -20.61 7.86 -30.60
CA ALA A 603 -20.93 6.76 -31.51
C ALA A 603 -21.54 5.52 -30.82
N ALA A 604 -21.36 5.40 -29.51
CA ALA A 604 -21.90 4.31 -28.70
C ALA A 604 -23.38 4.49 -28.31
N SER A 605 -24.13 5.41 -28.94
CA SER A 605 -25.52 5.73 -28.55
C SER A 605 -26.50 4.54 -28.54
N LYS A 606 -26.16 3.44 -29.25
CA LYS A 606 -26.95 2.20 -29.27
C LYS A 606 -26.55 1.18 -28.20
N ASP A 607 -25.44 1.39 -27.51
CA ASP A 607 -24.94 0.56 -26.41
C ASP A 607 -24.70 1.45 -25.20
N ARG A 608 -25.73 1.55 -24.34
CA ARG A 608 -25.70 2.40 -23.16
C ARG A 608 -24.53 2.08 -22.24
N LYS A 609 -24.20 0.81 -22.03
CA LYS A 609 -23.12 0.40 -21.14
C LYS A 609 -21.76 0.84 -21.69
N ARG A 610 -21.52 0.62 -22.98
CA ARG A 610 -20.29 1.09 -23.65
C ARG A 610 -20.20 2.61 -23.63
N GLN A 611 -21.31 3.32 -23.90
CA GLN A 611 -21.38 4.78 -23.84
C GLN A 611 -20.99 5.32 -22.47
N GLN A 612 -21.47 4.71 -21.38
CA GLN A 612 -21.12 5.08 -20.01
C GLN A 612 -19.61 4.94 -19.73
N ILE A 613 -19.02 3.81 -20.14
CA ILE A 613 -17.59 3.53 -19.95
C ILE A 613 -16.74 4.55 -20.73
N LEU A 614 -17.07 4.80 -22.00
CA LEU A 614 -16.30 5.74 -22.83
C LEU A 614 -16.49 7.19 -22.37
N PHE A 615 -17.66 7.56 -21.85
CA PHE A 615 -17.85 8.86 -21.22
C PHE A 615 -17.03 9.01 -19.94
N LEU A 616 -16.97 7.98 -19.10
CA LEU A 616 -16.06 7.97 -17.95
C LEU A 616 -14.60 8.16 -18.39
N PHE A 617 -14.16 7.49 -19.46
CA PHE A 617 -12.80 7.64 -19.97
C PHE A 617 -12.54 9.05 -20.50
N THR A 618 -13.53 9.66 -21.14
CA THR A 618 -13.49 11.07 -21.55
C THR A 618 -13.23 11.96 -20.33
N VAL A 619 -13.98 11.74 -19.25
CA VAL A 619 -13.87 12.52 -18.01
C VAL A 619 -12.52 12.31 -17.32
N LEU A 620 -12.09 11.06 -17.13
CA LEU A 620 -10.82 10.75 -16.46
C LEU A 620 -9.61 11.25 -17.27
N SER A 621 -9.60 11.03 -18.58
CA SER A 621 -8.54 11.56 -19.45
C SER A 621 -8.55 13.10 -19.50
N SER A 622 -9.72 13.72 -19.36
CA SER A 622 -9.86 15.18 -19.24
C SER A 622 -9.23 15.71 -17.93
N ILE A 623 -9.43 15.01 -16.80
CA ILE A 623 -8.76 15.34 -15.53
C ILE A 623 -7.24 15.15 -15.68
N SER A 624 -6.78 14.01 -16.21
CA SER A 624 -5.36 13.71 -16.42
C SER A 624 -4.67 14.72 -17.34
N GLY A 625 -5.37 15.18 -18.37
CA GLY A 625 -4.88 16.16 -19.35
C GLY A 625 -5.06 17.61 -18.94
N ASP A 626 -5.70 17.89 -17.80
CA ASP A 626 -6.11 19.23 -17.36
C ASP A 626 -6.90 20.01 -18.44
N THR A 627 -7.81 19.34 -19.15
CA THR A 627 -8.66 19.97 -20.19
C THR A 627 -10.13 19.69 -19.95
N VAL A 628 -11.03 20.59 -20.39
CA VAL A 628 -12.49 20.40 -20.28
C VAL A 628 -13.19 20.28 -21.64
N SER A 629 -12.46 20.53 -22.73
CA SER A 629 -13.04 20.74 -24.06
C SER A 629 -13.79 19.51 -24.60
N ALA A 630 -13.32 18.30 -24.31
CA ALA A 630 -13.99 17.06 -24.72
C ALA A 630 -15.31 16.83 -23.96
N ILE A 631 -15.36 17.17 -22.67
CA ILE A 631 -16.59 17.12 -21.88
C ILE A 631 -17.59 18.15 -22.41
N GLU A 632 -17.15 19.39 -22.61
CA GLU A 632 -18.02 20.45 -23.13
C GLU A 632 -18.58 20.12 -24.52
N ARG A 633 -17.78 19.48 -25.39
CA ARG A 633 -18.24 18.97 -26.68
C ARG A 633 -19.44 18.03 -26.51
N VAL A 634 -19.34 17.04 -25.63
CA VAL A 634 -20.41 16.06 -25.40
C VAL A 634 -21.66 16.75 -24.83
N LEU A 635 -21.49 17.63 -23.84
CA LEU A 635 -22.60 18.26 -23.11
C LEU A 635 -23.29 19.39 -23.88
N LYS A 636 -22.59 20.07 -24.79
CA LYS A 636 -23.15 21.06 -25.72
C LYS A 636 -23.55 20.45 -27.06
N GLY A 637 -23.23 19.18 -27.28
CA GLY A 637 -23.43 18.45 -28.52
C GLY A 637 -24.85 17.93 -28.72
N ARG A 638 -25.06 17.26 -29.87
CA ARG A 638 -26.35 16.70 -30.29
C ARG A 638 -26.89 15.64 -29.31
N TYR A 639 -25.99 14.91 -28.65
CA TYR A 639 -26.31 13.77 -27.79
C TYR A 639 -26.42 14.11 -26.29
N ARG A 640 -26.41 15.41 -25.92
CA ARG A 640 -26.35 15.85 -24.51
C ARG A 640 -27.36 15.16 -23.57
N GLN A 641 -28.58 14.90 -24.06
CA GLN A 641 -29.64 14.33 -23.23
C GLN A 641 -29.31 12.91 -22.77
N GLU A 642 -28.55 12.16 -23.57
CA GLU A 642 -28.16 10.77 -23.28
C GLU A 642 -27.15 10.67 -22.11
N PHE A 643 -26.44 11.76 -21.80
CA PHE A 643 -25.40 11.80 -20.77
C PHE A 643 -25.86 12.43 -19.44
N THR A 644 -27.09 12.96 -19.37
CA THR A 644 -27.61 13.69 -18.19
C THR A 644 -27.45 12.91 -16.88
N ASP A 645 -27.83 11.62 -16.89
CA ASP A 645 -27.77 10.77 -15.69
C ASP A 645 -26.33 10.46 -15.29
N ASP A 646 -25.44 10.24 -16.26
CA ASP A 646 -24.02 9.98 -15.99
C ASP A 646 -23.34 11.22 -15.43
N VAL A 647 -23.68 12.40 -15.94
CA VAL A 647 -23.18 13.69 -15.42
C VAL A 647 -23.57 13.87 -13.96
N ALA A 648 -24.83 13.61 -13.60
CA ALA A 648 -25.31 13.70 -12.22
C ALA A 648 -24.58 12.70 -11.29
N LEU A 649 -24.37 11.47 -11.76
CA LEU A 649 -23.61 10.44 -11.06
C LEU A 649 -22.16 10.90 -10.82
N TRP A 650 -21.45 11.30 -11.87
CA TRP A 650 -20.03 11.69 -11.77
C TRP A 650 -19.84 12.96 -10.95
N ARG A 651 -20.74 13.93 -11.04
CA ARG A 651 -20.73 15.12 -10.17
C ARG A 651 -20.80 14.73 -8.69
N THR A 652 -21.66 13.79 -8.34
CA THR A 652 -21.78 13.27 -6.97
C THR A 652 -20.49 12.58 -6.52
N GLN A 653 -19.94 11.71 -7.36
CA GLN A 653 -18.71 10.97 -7.08
C GLN A 653 -17.50 11.88 -6.89
N PHE A 654 -17.29 12.86 -7.79
CA PHE A 654 -16.19 13.80 -7.70
C PHE A 654 -16.33 14.79 -6.54
N THR A 655 -17.55 15.20 -6.20
CA THR A 655 -17.79 16.03 -5.00
C THR A 655 -17.34 15.28 -3.75
N LYS A 656 -17.70 14.00 -3.63
CA LYS A 656 -17.26 13.15 -2.52
C LYS A 656 -15.75 12.99 -2.50
N ILE A 657 -15.12 12.71 -3.64
CA ILE A 657 -13.67 12.56 -3.72
C ILE A 657 -12.92 13.83 -3.36
N MET A 658 -13.39 15.00 -3.82
CA MET A 658 -12.73 16.26 -3.52
C MET A 658 -12.66 16.56 -2.03
N GLN A 659 -13.66 16.11 -1.26
CA GLN A 659 -13.67 16.26 0.20
C GLN A 659 -12.66 15.35 0.91
N LEU A 660 -12.31 14.22 0.29
CA LEU A 660 -11.43 13.19 0.86
C LEU A 660 -10.00 13.26 0.33
N SER A 661 -9.76 14.03 -0.74
CA SER A 661 -8.49 14.05 -1.45
C SER A 661 -7.63 15.25 -1.04
N PRO A 662 -6.30 15.15 -1.23
CA PRO A 662 -5.40 16.27 -1.04
C PRO A 662 -5.77 17.50 -1.89
N PRO A 663 -5.40 18.72 -1.46
CA PRO A 663 -5.78 19.96 -2.15
C PRO A 663 -5.45 20.00 -3.64
N TRP A 664 -4.36 19.39 -4.08
CA TRP A 664 -3.95 19.40 -5.48
C TRP A 664 -4.86 18.53 -6.36
N ILE A 665 -5.31 17.36 -5.88
CA ILE A 665 -6.31 16.53 -6.58
C ILE A 665 -7.62 17.30 -6.69
N ALA A 666 -8.04 17.91 -5.58
CA ALA A 666 -9.23 18.75 -5.56
C ALA A 666 -9.13 19.93 -6.55
N ALA A 667 -7.94 20.50 -6.75
CA ALA A 667 -7.71 21.54 -7.73
C ALA A 667 -7.87 21.04 -9.19
N ARG A 668 -7.40 19.82 -9.51
CA ARG A 668 -7.56 19.22 -10.87
C ARG A 668 -9.01 18.84 -11.19
N ILE A 669 -9.76 18.39 -10.19
CA ILE A 669 -11.16 17.97 -10.37
C ILE A 669 -12.10 19.18 -10.50
N ARG A 670 -11.76 20.32 -9.90
CA ARG A 670 -12.65 21.50 -9.84
C ARG A 670 -13.10 22.02 -11.22
N PRO A 671 -12.23 22.22 -12.22
CA PRO A 671 -12.65 22.63 -13.56
C PRO A 671 -13.64 21.65 -14.20
N ILE A 672 -13.41 20.35 -13.99
CA ILE A 672 -14.22 19.28 -14.54
C ILE A 672 -15.61 19.28 -13.92
N LEU A 673 -15.71 19.46 -12.60
CA LEU A 673 -17.00 19.65 -11.91
C LEU A 673 -17.78 20.87 -12.40
N LEU A 674 -17.10 21.97 -12.71
CA LEU A 674 -17.73 23.16 -13.28
C LEU A 674 -18.31 22.85 -14.67
N SER A 675 -17.55 22.18 -15.54
CA SER A 675 -18.03 21.79 -16.87
C SER A 675 -19.17 20.77 -16.81
N LEU A 676 -19.17 19.86 -15.85
CA LEU A 676 -20.30 18.94 -15.58
C LEU A 676 -21.56 19.67 -15.07
N SER A 677 -21.45 20.93 -14.63
CA SER A 677 -22.59 21.73 -14.14
C SER A 677 -23.27 22.58 -15.24
N ILE A 678 -22.85 22.43 -16.51
CA ILE A 678 -23.42 23.15 -17.66
C ILE A 678 -24.82 22.61 -18.05
N VAL A 679 -25.19 21.42 -17.57
CA VAL A 679 -26.43 20.70 -17.90
C VAL A 679 -27.65 21.26 -17.18
#